data_AF-A0A8S2CRD9-F1
#
_entry.id   AF-A0A8S2CRD9-F1
#
_cell.length_a   1.000
_cell.length_b   1.000
_cell.length_c   1.000
_cell.angle_alpha   90.00
_cell.angle_beta   90.00
_cell.angle_gamma   90.00
#
_symmetry.space_group_name_H-M   'P 1'
#
loop_
_entity.id
_entity.type
_entity.pdbx_description
1 polymer ?
#
loop_
_entity_poly.entity_id
_entity_poly.type
_entity_poly.pdbx_seq_one_letter_code
_entity_poly.pdbx_strand_id
1 'polypeptide(L)'
;EDAIERLRATQNELNKQGASDLVVELFMSKASVNVLEESVNLGIALLEGGNTEVQLSIFRHLHNTDSASEKFFKVFYDKMCIAEKTLKGMPSVSNDMAAEQVDQDDGVVYSPYKSLTPIIPSPIVGNSPISIRQSLSAQNLEHEQMPGTTTNEISLTNGTANASAFSVDTPIGDPKILIAHSADDSINKANMSGTYDIFDFSSPILQKDNRRYKLPFEVRIMQPILRFLQLLCENHNAEFQNYLRVQENKTSFNLVCETLKFLDAICGSQTGLLGLLGNYINEDNVELINQALNTLTEYCQGPCHDNQDAIVNHESNGIDIIIAIVLNDISPLNQKNYDLVLELKDNASKLLLAVMESRDDSTNAERILRNIVPVSQLLDVACEIYSRGKEEELDLKEKAIEEGGTSSSDEMHDEDADNADNVGQTVGHNMYILAYQLARHNRELEVLMRHRTMNDEALSYYHKHTAEIEIIRQDRSIEPIVFPVPQLCEFLTVEKKQKVFLTCDQDEQGSKVKDFFEKFPEIFEEMKWQRKLRHQPTLYWFSSHMSLWSDISFNFAVLINILVAVFYPFNKGLKELDPRASAAIWSALLLTLIAIVMKPSVGSMRMFFVAGILRSIYSVGLGPTLWLMGAINVLNKGVFLVSFMGNNGTFSRSRYENLTNFELVYHVGYLLLCVLGLCGHEFFYSLLLLDIIFRDSTLLQVTQSVTRNGKSILLTMMLALILIYLFSLLASSIPNVLHQYCTKDNCVNDTLSVLTNTSIEDVEDDVERSCDTLFMCIVTTLNKGLRNGGGIGDVLRQPSSQEPLYFFRVIYDMMFFFIVIIITLNLIFGVIIDNFADLRTEKQRNDEILRNTCFICSLDRKSFDNKHVTFEDHIRKVHNMWNYVYFMVLIKVKDPTEYTGPESYVHEMIEQRNLDWFPRMRTMSLDMQDDKKEDIENRMLKNQMDDANKAIKTLSMELAELQKMVLDTRSQKHRMNFLQNPAMPNPLNT
;
A
#
# COMPACT_ATOMS: atom_id res chain seq x y z
N GLU A 1 -13.83 7.63 16.82
CA GLU A 1 -13.23 8.95 17.10
C GLU A 1 -13.94 9.68 18.24
N ASP A 2 -15.24 10.04 18.12
CA ASP A 2 -16.00 10.76 19.18
C ASP A 2 -15.93 10.15 20.60
N ALA A 3 -15.87 8.83 20.73
CA ALA A 3 -15.80 8.15 22.03
C ALA A 3 -14.42 8.33 22.72
N ILE A 4 -13.33 8.25 21.96
CA ILE A 4 -11.95 8.39 22.46
C ILE A 4 -11.70 9.84 22.88
N GLU A 5 -12.21 10.81 22.10
CA GLU A 5 -12.07 12.22 22.44
C GLU A 5 -12.81 12.57 23.75
N ARG A 6 -14.02 12.01 23.95
CA ARG A 6 -14.77 12.14 25.20
C ARG A 6 -14.06 11.48 26.39
N LEU A 7 -13.46 10.30 26.18
CA LEU A 7 -12.67 9.62 27.21
C LEU A 7 -11.49 10.50 27.65
N ARG A 8 -10.68 10.97 26.69
CA ARG A 8 -9.53 11.85 26.96
C ARG A 8 -9.94 13.15 27.66
N ALA A 9 -11.04 13.77 27.24
CA ALA A 9 -11.55 14.97 27.89
C ALA A 9 -11.92 14.72 29.37
N THR A 10 -12.54 13.57 29.66
CA THR A 10 -12.92 13.19 31.02
C THR A 10 -11.71 12.89 31.90
N GLN A 11 -10.76 12.12 31.39
CA GLN A 11 -9.49 11.83 32.07
C GLN A 11 -8.72 13.11 32.39
N ASN A 12 -8.63 14.04 31.43
CA ASN A 12 -7.94 15.32 31.61
C ASN A 12 -8.61 16.22 32.64
N GLU A 13 -9.94 16.20 32.74
CA GLU A 13 -10.64 16.93 33.79
C GLU A 13 -10.35 16.34 35.17
N LEU A 14 -10.42 15.01 35.32
CA LEU A 14 -10.06 14.34 36.58
C LEU A 14 -8.60 14.59 36.98
N ASN A 15 -7.68 14.58 36.00
CA ASN A 15 -6.28 14.91 36.19
C ASN A 15 -6.10 16.33 36.75
N LYS A 16 -6.81 17.32 36.20
CA LYS A 16 -6.81 18.71 36.72
C LYS A 16 -7.32 18.82 38.15
N GLN A 17 -8.24 17.95 38.55
CA GLN A 17 -8.73 17.89 39.94
C GLN A 17 -7.76 17.15 40.89
N GLY A 18 -6.61 16.66 40.40
CA GLY A 18 -5.59 15.99 41.21
C GLY A 18 -5.79 14.48 41.36
N ALA A 19 -6.57 13.83 40.49
CA ALA A 19 -6.80 12.39 40.57
C ALA A 19 -5.52 11.56 40.36
N SER A 20 -4.61 12.02 39.49
CA SER A 20 -3.31 11.36 39.25
C SER A 20 -2.39 11.44 40.47
N ASP A 21 -2.31 12.61 41.11
CA ASP A 21 -1.58 12.81 42.37
C ASP A 21 -2.11 11.91 43.48
N LEU A 22 -3.45 11.84 43.63
CA LEU A 22 -4.10 10.98 44.62
C LEU A 22 -3.73 9.50 44.42
N VAL A 23 -3.73 9.00 43.18
CA VAL A 23 -3.34 7.62 42.86
C VAL A 23 -1.90 7.34 43.31
N VAL A 24 -0.97 8.25 43.02
CA VAL A 24 0.45 8.13 43.43
C VAL A 24 0.57 8.13 44.96
N GLU A 25 -0.12 9.02 45.66
CA GLU A 25 -0.14 9.07 47.12
C GLU A 25 -0.72 7.81 47.77
N LEU A 26 -1.79 7.26 47.19
CA LEU A 26 -2.42 6.02 47.67
C LEU A 26 -1.47 4.83 47.53
N PHE A 27 -0.70 4.74 46.44
CA PHE A 27 0.33 3.71 46.28
C PHE A 27 1.43 3.81 47.33
N MET A 28 1.88 5.03 47.66
CA MET A 28 2.91 5.25 48.68
C MET A 28 2.41 5.01 50.10
N SER A 29 1.10 5.04 50.32
CA SER A 29 0.48 4.78 51.62
C SER A 29 0.50 3.29 51.94
N LYS A 30 0.56 2.91 53.23
CA LYS A 30 0.33 1.53 53.67
C LYS A 30 -1.16 1.18 53.61
N ALA A 31 -1.74 1.27 52.42
CA ALA A 31 -3.14 1.01 52.16
C ALA A 31 -3.49 -0.47 52.41
N SER A 32 -4.77 -0.73 52.70
CA SER A 32 -5.28 -2.10 52.69
C SER A 32 -5.24 -2.67 51.27
N VAL A 33 -5.26 -4.00 51.17
CA VAL A 33 -5.21 -4.70 49.89
C VAL A 33 -6.30 -4.23 48.93
N ASN A 34 -7.54 -4.04 49.41
CA ASN A 34 -8.66 -3.57 48.59
C ASN A 34 -8.46 -2.13 48.12
N VAL A 35 -7.90 -1.26 48.97
CA VAL A 35 -7.63 0.13 48.58
C VAL A 35 -6.54 0.17 47.51
N LEU A 36 -5.52 -0.69 47.62
CA LEU A 36 -4.50 -0.82 46.58
C LEU A 36 -5.10 -1.27 45.24
N GLU A 37 -5.94 -2.30 45.23
CA GLU A 37 -6.60 -2.82 44.02
C GLU A 37 -7.46 -1.74 43.33
N GLU A 38 -8.30 -1.03 44.09
CA GLU A 38 -9.10 0.08 43.56
C GLU A 38 -8.24 1.26 43.09
N SER A 39 -7.10 1.52 43.74
CA SER A 39 -6.16 2.57 43.32
C SER A 39 -5.49 2.21 41.98
N VAL A 40 -5.15 0.94 41.78
CA VAL A 40 -4.65 0.44 40.48
C VAL A 40 -5.72 0.60 39.41
N ASN A 41 -6.96 0.17 39.67
CA ASN A 41 -8.05 0.28 38.70
C ASN A 41 -8.36 1.73 38.32
N LEU A 42 -8.32 2.65 39.28
CA LEU A 42 -8.44 4.09 39.00
C LEU A 42 -7.27 4.59 38.14
N GLY A 43 -6.05 4.16 38.44
CA GLY A 43 -4.86 4.48 37.64
C GLY A 43 -4.98 3.99 36.20
N ILE A 44 -5.43 2.75 35.99
CA ILE A 44 -5.71 2.18 34.67
C ILE A 44 -6.75 3.02 33.93
N ALA A 45 -7.88 3.32 34.55
CA ALA A 45 -8.95 4.11 33.91
C ALA A 45 -8.50 5.54 33.52
N LEU A 46 -7.60 6.15 34.30
CA LEU A 46 -7.03 7.46 33.98
C LEU A 46 -6.04 7.41 32.82
N LEU A 47 -5.34 6.29 32.63
CA LEU A 47 -4.32 6.11 31.62
C LEU A 47 -4.81 5.39 30.36
N GLU A 48 -6.01 4.80 30.37
CA GLU A 48 -6.58 4.04 29.24
C GLU A 48 -6.48 4.81 27.91
N GLY A 49 -5.91 4.16 26.89
CA GLY A 49 -5.61 4.78 25.59
C GLY A 49 -4.36 5.67 25.58
N GLY A 50 -3.43 5.43 26.50
CA GLY A 50 -2.12 6.08 26.61
C GLY A 50 -2.18 7.60 26.81
N ASN A 51 -2.96 8.09 27.78
CA ASN A 51 -3.12 9.54 27.98
C ASN A 51 -1.80 10.22 28.44
N THR A 52 -1.14 10.93 27.51
CA THR A 52 0.16 11.59 27.72
C THR A 52 0.15 12.69 28.79
N GLU A 53 -0.97 13.41 28.95
CA GLU A 53 -1.11 14.45 29.99
C GLU A 53 -1.16 13.85 31.39
N VAL A 54 -1.81 12.69 31.53
CA VAL A 54 -1.88 11.96 32.81
C VAL A 54 -0.52 11.32 33.12
N GLN A 55 0.11 10.66 32.13
CA GLN A 55 1.47 10.13 32.27
C GLN A 55 2.41 11.25 32.76
N LEU A 56 2.44 12.40 32.07
CA LEU A 56 3.31 13.51 32.43
C LEU A 56 3.01 14.08 33.83
N SER A 57 1.75 14.10 34.27
CA SER A 57 1.39 14.49 35.64
C SER A 57 2.01 13.55 36.68
N ILE A 58 1.86 12.25 36.49
CA ILE A 58 2.45 11.21 37.36
C ILE A 58 3.98 11.36 37.37
N PHE A 59 4.61 11.55 36.20
CA PHE A 59 6.05 11.72 36.09
C PHE A 59 6.57 12.91 36.90
N ARG A 60 5.91 14.06 36.75
CA ARG A 60 6.27 15.29 37.50
C ARG A 60 6.09 15.10 39.00
N HIS A 61 5.02 14.45 39.44
CA HIS A 61 4.80 14.18 40.86
C HIS A 61 5.95 13.37 41.47
N LEU A 62 6.38 12.31 40.78
CA LEU A 62 7.47 11.45 41.23
C LEU A 62 8.82 12.16 41.24
N HIS A 63 9.10 13.06 40.28
CA HIS A 63 10.34 13.84 40.23
C HIS A 63 10.40 15.00 41.23
N ASN A 64 9.26 15.54 41.65
CA ASN A 64 9.24 16.65 42.61
C ASN A 64 9.66 16.24 44.03
N THR A 65 9.66 14.94 44.35
CA THR A 65 10.00 14.44 45.69
C THR A 65 10.78 13.11 45.61
N ASP A 66 12.11 13.13 45.77
CA ASP A 66 12.96 11.92 45.73
C ASP A 66 12.46 10.78 46.64
N SER A 67 11.97 11.12 47.84
CA SER A 67 11.44 10.14 48.79
C SER A 67 10.09 9.52 48.40
N ALA A 68 9.36 10.18 47.49
CA ALA A 68 8.09 9.69 46.96
C ALA A 68 8.36 8.64 45.87
N SER A 69 9.27 8.96 44.94
CA SER A 69 9.72 8.03 43.90
C SER A 69 10.22 6.70 44.48
N GLU A 70 11.14 6.73 45.44
CA GLU A 70 11.67 5.51 46.07
C GLU A 70 10.56 4.65 46.70
N LYS A 71 9.57 5.26 47.36
CA LYS A 71 8.45 4.53 47.97
C LYS A 71 7.51 3.94 46.93
N PHE A 72 7.22 4.69 45.87
CA PHE A 72 6.34 4.27 44.79
C PHE A 72 6.87 3.01 44.10
N PHE A 73 8.12 3.04 43.61
CA PHE A 73 8.69 1.89 42.91
C PHE A 73 8.91 0.69 43.83
N LYS A 74 9.27 0.94 45.10
CA LYS A 74 9.43 -0.14 46.09
C LYS A 74 8.14 -0.94 46.29
N VAL A 75 6.97 -0.31 46.25
CA VAL A 75 5.69 -1.03 46.42
C VAL A 75 5.49 -2.05 45.31
N PHE A 76 5.71 -1.67 44.06
CA PHE A 76 5.60 -2.61 42.92
C PHE A 76 6.69 -3.68 42.96
N TYR A 77 7.93 -3.31 43.29
CA TYR A 77 9.04 -4.24 43.45
C TYR A 77 8.74 -5.31 44.51
N ASP A 78 8.33 -4.89 45.72
CA ASP A 78 8.03 -5.79 46.83
C ASP A 78 6.87 -6.74 46.45
N LYS A 79 5.85 -6.25 45.71
CA LYS A 79 4.73 -7.07 45.24
C LYS A 79 5.16 -8.11 44.21
N MET A 80 5.96 -7.73 43.22
CA MET A 80 6.53 -8.65 42.23
C MET A 80 7.36 -9.75 42.89
N CYS A 81 8.25 -9.38 43.82
CA CYS A 81 9.05 -10.34 44.59
C CYS A 81 8.20 -11.30 45.44
N ILE A 82 7.09 -10.83 46.02
CA ILE A 82 6.16 -11.68 46.78
C ILE A 82 5.45 -12.66 45.83
N ALA A 83 4.96 -12.18 44.69
CA ALA A 83 4.30 -13.01 43.68
C ALA A 83 5.25 -14.09 43.14
N GLU A 84 6.48 -13.71 42.78
CA GLU A 84 7.53 -14.63 42.32
C GLU A 84 7.83 -15.72 43.37
N LYS A 85 8.03 -15.34 44.64
CA LYS A 85 8.27 -16.31 45.74
C LYS A 85 7.08 -17.24 45.95
N THR A 86 5.87 -16.72 45.79
CA THR A 86 4.63 -17.49 45.92
C THR A 86 4.53 -18.54 44.81
N LEU A 87 4.82 -18.15 43.56
CA LEU A 87 4.87 -19.06 42.41
C LEU A 87 5.92 -20.15 42.59
N LYS A 88 7.15 -19.78 42.99
CA LYS A 88 8.23 -20.75 43.24
C LYS A 88 7.94 -21.69 44.41
N GLY A 89 7.06 -21.29 45.33
CA GLY A 89 6.62 -22.10 46.47
C GLY A 89 5.47 -23.06 46.16
N MET A 90 4.84 -22.97 44.98
CA MET A 90 3.78 -23.89 44.58
C MET A 90 4.36 -25.26 44.16
N PRO A 91 3.70 -26.37 44.52
CA PRO A 91 4.06 -27.68 43.99
C PRO A 91 3.85 -27.68 42.47
N SER A 92 4.82 -28.19 41.71
CA SER A 92 4.67 -28.42 40.28
C SER A 92 3.51 -29.40 40.05
N VAL A 93 2.70 -29.16 39.02
CA VAL A 93 1.48 -29.94 38.66
C VAL A 93 1.80 -31.41 38.28
N SER A 94 3.07 -31.81 38.40
CA SER A 94 3.63 -33.10 38.01
C SER A 94 3.08 -34.33 38.76
N ASN A 95 2.36 -34.17 39.87
CA ASN A 95 2.00 -35.31 40.74
C ASN A 95 0.59 -35.88 40.56
N ASP A 96 -0.35 -35.18 39.90
CA ASP A 96 -1.75 -35.62 39.87
C ASP A 96 -2.16 -36.34 38.56
N MET A 97 -1.43 -36.17 37.45
CA MET A 97 -1.78 -36.84 36.18
C MET A 97 -1.41 -38.34 36.13
N ALA A 98 -0.58 -38.82 37.04
CA ALA A 98 -0.30 -40.27 37.15
C ALA A 98 -1.45 -41.06 37.80
N ALA A 99 -2.46 -40.38 38.37
CA ALA A 99 -3.57 -41.02 39.05
C ALA A 99 -4.84 -41.16 38.20
N GLU A 100 -4.95 -40.47 37.07
CA GLU A 100 -6.16 -40.48 36.21
C GLU A 100 -6.05 -41.41 34.97
N GLN A 101 -4.90 -42.03 34.71
CA GLN A 101 -4.73 -42.96 33.57
C GLN A 101 -5.09 -44.44 33.87
N VAL A 102 -5.84 -44.73 34.94
CA VAL A 102 -6.18 -46.13 35.29
C VAL A 102 -7.62 -46.55 34.95
N ASP A 103 -8.54 -45.64 34.63
CA ASP A 103 -9.93 -46.01 34.35
C ASP A 103 -10.45 -45.40 33.04
N GLN A 104 -10.11 -46.02 31.90
CA GLN A 104 -10.98 -46.24 30.74
C GLN A 104 -10.20 -46.95 29.62
N ASP A 105 -10.33 -48.28 29.61
CA ASP A 105 -9.96 -49.15 28.49
C ASP A 105 -11.22 -49.34 27.64
N ASP A 106 -11.25 -48.76 26.43
CA ASP A 106 -12.04 -49.26 25.29
C ASP A 106 -11.42 -48.67 24.01
N GLY A 107 -10.76 -49.54 23.24
CA GLY A 107 -9.75 -49.16 22.27
C GLY A 107 -10.24 -48.76 20.88
N VAL A 108 -9.47 -47.88 20.23
CA VAL A 108 -9.13 -47.92 18.80
C VAL A 108 -7.70 -47.37 18.65
N VAL A 109 -6.80 -48.19 18.10
CA VAL A 109 -5.38 -47.87 17.89
C VAL A 109 -5.20 -47.03 16.62
N TYR A 110 -4.73 -45.79 16.75
CA TYR A 110 -3.98 -45.10 15.70
C TYR A 110 -2.59 -44.75 16.25
N SER A 111 -1.55 -45.20 15.54
CA SER A 111 -0.14 -44.99 15.87
C SER A 111 0.41 -43.77 15.12
N PRO A 112 1.15 -42.88 15.80
CA PRO A 112 2.31 -42.31 15.14
C PRO A 112 3.49 -42.09 16.11
N TYR A 113 4.56 -42.90 16.01
CA TYR A 113 5.91 -42.42 16.33
C TYR A 113 6.97 -43.19 15.52
N LYS A 114 7.81 -42.42 14.81
CA LYS A 114 9.19 -42.79 14.50
C LYS A 114 10.09 -41.62 14.90
N SER A 115 10.48 -41.58 16.17
CA SER A 115 11.62 -40.81 16.65
C SER A 115 12.90 -41.58 16.35
N LEU A 116 13.80 -41.00 15.55
CA LEU A 116 15.17 -41.48 15.38
C LEU A 116 16.02 -40.98 16.55
N THR A 117 16.67 -41.91 17.25
CA THR A 117 17.64 -41.65 18.31
C THR A 117 18.99 -41.18 17.73
N PRO A 118 19.75 -40.32 18.43
CA PRO A 118 21.09 -39.92 18.02
C PRO A 118 22.13 -40.96 18.45
N ILE A 119 22.90 -41.49 17.49
CA ILE A 119 24.06 -42.36 17.74
C ILE A 119 25.33 -41.52 17.67
N ILE A 120 26.12 -41.53 18.75
CA ILE A 120 27.47 -40.97 18.85
C ILE A 120 28.45 -41.82 18.01
N PRO A 121 29.32 -41.26 17.16
CA PRO A 121 30.37 -42.04 16.52
C PRO A 121 31.75 -41.84 17.17
N SER A 122 32.51 -42.93 17.27
CA SER A 122 33.97 -42.95 17.37
C SER A 122 34.50 -44.06 16.45
N PRO A 123 35.75 -43.94 15.95
CA PRO A 123 36.10 -44.27 14.56
C PRO A 123 36.64 -45.69 14.39
N ILE A 124 36.73 -46.19 13.14
CA ILE A 124 37.87 -46.91 12.51
C ILE A 124 37.46 -47.63 11.21
N VAL A 125 38.07 -47.17 10.09
CA VAL A 125 38.72 -47.90 8.97
C VAL A 125 37.95 -48.95 8.14
N GLY A 126 37.87 -48.69 6.82
CA GLY A 126 38.39 -49.64 5.81
C GLY A 126 37.44 -50.17 4.73
N ASN A 127 37.67 -49.69 3.49
CA ASN A 127 37.49 -50.35 2.18
C ASN A 127 36.10 -50.46 1.51
N SER A 128 36.03 -49.81 0.34
CA SER A 128 35.08 -49.97 -0.80
C SER A 128 35.42 -51.22 -1.66
N PRO A 129 34.83 -51.48 -2.87
CA PRO A 129 33.56 -51.04 -3.52
C PRO A 129 32.79 -52.15 -4.34
N ILE A 130 31.78 -51.74 -5.15
CA ILE A 130 31.20 -52.34 -6.42
C ILE A 130 30.09 -53.43 -6.21
N SER A 131 28.86 -53.41 -6.79
CA SER A 131 28.42 -53.54 -8.21
C SER A 131 26.86 -53.60 -8.31
N ILE A 132 26.14 -52.75 -9.09
CA ILE A 132 25.52 -52.93 -10.44
C ILE A 132 24.22 -53.77 -10.59
N ARG A 133 23.30 -53.21 -11.42
CA ARG A 133 22.15 -53.74 -12.24
C ARG A 133 20.74 -53.63 -11.63
N GLN A 134 19.74 -52.86 -12.14
CA GLN A 134 19.25 -52.48 -13.49
C GLN A 134 18.28 -53.50 -14.13
N SER A 135 17.06 -53.02 -14.48
CA SER A 135 16.19 -53.33 -15.66
C SER A 135 14.68 -53.46 -15.30
N LEU A 136 13.82 -52.54 -15.79
CA LEU A 136 12.92 -52.63 -16.98
C LEU A 136 11.61 -53.41 -16.68
N SER A 137 10.39 -53.10 -17.14
CA SER A 137 9.75 -52.03 -17.93
C SER A 137 8.29 -52.46 -18.22
N ALA A 138 7.37 -51.48 -18.38
CA ALA A 138 6.14 -51.50 -19.22
C ALA A 138 4.98 -52.48 -18.87
N GLN A 139 3.72 -52.30 -19.28
CA GLN A 139 2.75 -51.21 -19.55
C GLN A 139 1.49 -51.93 -20.15
N ASN A 140 0.32 -51.26 -20.13
CA ASN A 140 -0.96 -51.56 -20.84
C ASN A 140 -1.94 -52.52 -20.14
N LEU A 141 -3.27 -52.44 -20.31
CA LEU A 141 -4.33 -51.42 -20.54
C LEU A 141 -5.60 -52.25 -20.88
N GLU A 142 -6.74 -51.90 -20.27
CA GLU A 142 -8.16 -52.11 -20.72
C GLU A 142 -8.70 -53.52 -21.06
N HIS A 143 -9.90 -53.91 -20.56
CA HIS A 143 -11.24 -53.57 -21.07
C HIS A 143 -12.37 -54.46 -20.45
N GLU A 144 -13.53 -53.83 -20.18
CA GLU A 144 -14.91 -54.28 -20.47
C GLU A 144 -15.73 -55.32 -19.66
N GLN A 145 -17.06 -55.25 -19.90
CA GLN A 145 -18.24 -55.44 -19.05
C GLN A 145 -19.12 -56.68 -19.37
N MET A 146 -20.05 -57.00 -18.42
CA MET A 146 -21.42 -57.61 -18.55
C MET A 146 -21.58 -59.16 -18.71
N PRO A 147 -22.80 -59.79 -18.54
CA PRO A 147 -23.96 -59.60 -17.60
C PRO A 147 -24.71 -60.91 -17.11
N GLY A 148 -25.77 -60.75 -16.27
CA GLY A 148 -26.99 -61.61 -16.11
C GLY A 148 -26.94 -62.77 -15.07
N THR A 149 -27.98 -63.21 -14.32
CA THR A 149 -29.46 -63.07 -14.36
C THR A 149 -30.14 -63.72 -13.10
N THR A 150 -31.25 -63.14 -12.58
CA THR A 150 -32.52 -63.73 -11.97
C THR A 150 -32.49 -64.81 -10.86
N THR A 151 -33.41 -64.97 -9.88
CA THR A 151 -34.74 -64.45 -9.46
C THR A 151 -35.13 -65.13 -8.12
N ASN A 152 -35.93 -64.48 -7.25
CA ASN A 152 -37.16 -65.06 -6.64
C ASN A 152 -37.88 -64.02 -5.76
N GLU A 153 -39.14 -63.74 -6.12
CA GLU A 153 -40.17 -63.08 -5.31
C GLU A 153 -40.94 -64.12 -4.47
N ILE A 154 -41.60 -63.69 -3.39
CA ILE A 154 -43.03 -63.97 -3.06
C ILE A 154 -43.48 -63.00 -1.94
N SER A 155 -44.72 -62.58 -2.06
CA SER A 155 -45.40 -61.46 -1.39
C SER A 155 -46.33 -61.85 -0.22
N LEU A 156 -46.69 -60.80 0.54
CA LEU A 156 -48.03 -60.46 1.11
C LEU A 156 -48.51 -61.01 2.46
N THR A 157 -48.88 -60.03 3.32
CA THR A 157 -50.12 -59.78 4.11
C THR A 157 -49.79 -59.46 5.58
N ASN A 158 -50.52 -58.69 6.41
CA ASN A 158 -51.55 -57.63 6.35
C ASN A 158 -51.70 -57.12 7.81
N GLY A 159 -52.16 -55.87 8.06
CA GLY A 159 -52.68 -55.44 9.38
C GLY A 159 -52.24 -54.05 9.87
N THR A 160 -52.66 -52.92 9.28
CA THR A 160 -53.81 -52.03 9.62
C THR A 160 -54.03 -51.60 11.09
N ALA A 161 -53.90 -50.28 11.35
CA ALA A 161 -54.85 -49.36 12.02
C ALA A 161 -54.18 -47.95 12.14
N ASN A 162 -54.52 -46.95 11.30
CA ASN A 162 -55.52 -45.87 11.45
C ASN A 162 -55.23 -44.84 12.58
N ALA A 163 -54.86 -43.58 12.28
CA ALA A 163 -55.69 -42.38 11.93
C ALA A 163 -56.24 -41.67 13.22
N SER A 164 -56.42 -40.35 13.41
CA SER A 164 -56.61 -39.11 12.61
C SER A 164 -56.73 -37.92 13.61
N ALA A 165 -56.15 -36.73 13.42
CA ALA A 165 -56.69 -35.47 12.81
C ALA A 165 -57.49 -34.47 13.70
N PHE A 166 -57.13 -33.18 13.54
CA PHE A 166 -57.96 -31.97 13.26
C PHE A 166 -58.37 -30.90 14.34
N SER A 167 -58.03 -29.63 14.00
CA SER A 167 -58.67 -28.28 14.13
C SER A 167 -58.92 -27.51 15.45
N VAL A 168 -58.25 -26.34 15.53
CA VAL A 168 -58.72 -24.90 15.63
C VAL A 168 -60.00 -24.53 16.40
N ASP A 169 -59.88 -23.58 17.34
CA ASP A 169 -60.70 -22.33 17.42
C ASP A 169 -60.19 -21.33 18.51
N THR A 170 -60.28 -20.03 18.21
CA THR A 170 -60.11 -18.83 19.08
C THR A 170 -61.47 -18.06 19.10
N PRO A 171 -61.69 -16.81 19.60
CA PRO A 171 -61.04 -15.88 20.56
C PRO A 171 -62.06 -15.20 21.56
N ILE A 172 -61.68 -14.07 22.21
CA ILE A 172 -62.44 -12.86 22.71
C ILE A 172 -61.86 -12.42 24.09
N GLY A 173 -61.45 -11.19 24.41
CA GLY A 173 -61.39 -9.88 23.73
C GLY A 173 -60.69 -8.78 24.58
N ASP A 174 -60.10 -7.80 23.86
CA ASP A 174 -59.81 -6.34 24.03
C ASP A 174 -60.22 -5.54 25.31
N PRO A 175 -59.84 -4.22 25.52
CA PRO A 175 -59.08 -3.27 24.66
C PRO A 175 -58.06 -2.30 25.33
N LYS A 176 -57.24 -1.67 24.47
CA LYS A 176 -56.75 -0.25 24.36
C LYS A 176 -56.98 0.75 25.53
N ILE A 177 -56.01 1.66 25.76
CA ILE A 177 -56.08 3.11 25.38
C ILE A 177 -54.78 3.87 25.75
N LEU A 178 -54.46 4.81 24.87
CA LEU A 178 -53.36 5.76 24.78
C LEU A 178 -53.78 7.09 25.44
N ILE A 179 -52.98 7.65 26.37
CA ILE A 179 -53.06 9.07 26.78
C ILE A 179 -51.64 9.59 27.10
N ALA A 180 -51.24 10.65 26.39
CA ALA A 180 -50.11 11.52 26.68
C ALA A 180 -50.53 12.73 27.54
N HIS A 181 -49.54 13.50 28.03
CA HIS A 181 -49.53 14.72 28.88
C HIS A 181 -49.11 14.45 30.33
N SER A 182 -48.29 15.24 31.04
CA SER A 182 -47.35 16.33 30.75
C SER A 182 -46.79 16.77 32.12
N ALA A 183 -45.49 17.08 32.18
CA ALA A 183 -44.81 18.03 33.07
C ALA A 183 -44.82 17.87 34.62
N ASP A 184 -43.63 18.15 35.13
CA ASP A 184 -43.20 18.62 36.47
C ASP A 184 -42.97 17.64 37.64
N ASP A 185 -41.65 17.49 37.86
CA ASP A 185 -40.89 17.65 39.09
C ASP A 185 -40.87 16.58 40.20
N SER A 186 -39.61 16.27 40.52
CA SER A 186 -39.04 15.78 41.78
C SER A 186 -38.85 14.26 41.99
N ILE A 187 -37.56 13.90 41.92
CA ILE A 187 -36.84 12.92 42.77
C ILE A 187 -37.17 11.44 42.52
N ASN A 188 -36.42 10.79 41.63
CA ASN A 188 -35.47 9.72 42.00
C ASN A 188 -34.74 9.16 40.77
N LYS A 189 -33.42 9.03 40.92
CA LYS A 189 -32.48 8.40 40.00
C LYS A 189 -32.78 6.90 39.86
N ALA A 190 -32.91 6.41 38.64
CA ALA A 190 -32.55 5.05 38.25
C ALA A 190 -32.31 5.04 36.74
N ASN A 191 -31.06 5.32 36.34
CA ASN A 191 -30.58 5.14 34.98
C ASN A 191 -30.11 3.70 34.79
N MET A 192 -30.50 3.19 33.63
CA MET A 192 -30.19 1.92 33.00
C MET A 192 -28.72 1.90 32.58
N SER A 193 -27.92 1.02 33.21
CA SER A 193 -26.58 0.62 32.77
C SER A 193 -26.63 -0.86 32.40
N GLY A 194 -26.41 -1.19 31.13
CA GLY A 194 -26.15 -2.56 30.70
C GLY A 194 -24.78 -2.98 31.23
N THR A 195 -24.78 -3.87 32.20
CA THR A 195 -23.62 -4.42 32.88
C THR A 195 -22.97 -5.51 32.04
N TYR A 196 -21.68 -5.35 31.76
CA TYR A 196 -20.75 -6.45 31.54
C TYR A 196 -20.55 -7.16 32.89
N ASP A 197 -20.53 -8.50 32.87
CA ASP A 197 -20.64 -9.36 34.05
C ASP A 197 -19.54 -9.12 35.08
N ILE A 198 -19.94 -8.56 36.24
CA ILE A 198 -19.14 -8.48 37.46
C ILE A 198 -19.29 -9.83 38.18
N PHE A 199 -18.20 -10.57 38.33
CA PHE A 199 -18.12 -11.74 39.20
C PHE A 199 -18.41 -11.34 40.65
N ASP A 200 -19.55 -11.79 41.18
CA ASP A 200 -19.94 -11.67 42.58
C ASP A 200 -19.06 -12.56 43.47
N PHE A 201 -18.47 -11.98 44.52
CA PHE A 201 -17.79 -12.74 45.57
C PHE A 201 -18.09 -12.14 46.94
N SER A 202 -19.20 -12.54 47.56
CA SER A 202 -19.37 -12.34 49.01
C SER A 202 -20.31 -13.36 49.67
N SER A 203 -19.72 -14.38 50.32
CA SER A 203 -20.11 -14.88 51.67
C SER A 203 -19.31 -16.14 52.07
N PRO A 204 -18.85 -16.30 53.34
CA PRO A 204 -18.08 -17.45 53.78
C PRO A 204 -18.95 -18.45 54.57
N ILE A 205 -19.54 -19.46 53.91
CA ILE A 205 -20.11 -20.63 54.63
C ILE A 205 -19.88 -21.91 53.83
N LEU A 206 -19.00 -22.76 54.38
CA LEU A 206 -18.91 -24.22 54.27
C LEU A 206 -19.59 -24.90 53.06
N GLN A 207 -18.81 -25.19 52.02
CA GLN A 207 -19.00 -26.40 51.20
C GLN A 207 -17.63 -26.92 50.73
N LYS A 208 -17.25 -28.09 51.27
CA LYS A 208 -16.28 -28.97 50.64
C LYS A 208 -16.94 -29.48 49.35
N ASP A 209 -16.38 -29.13 48.20
CA ASP A 209 -16.10 -30.07 47.09
C ASP A 209 -15.57 -29.28 45.86
N ASN A 210 -14.55 -29.85 45.21
CA ASN A 210 -13.83 -29.40 43.99
C ASN A 210 -12.93 -28.15 44.08
N ARG A 211 -11.68 -28.36 44.52
CA ARG A 211 -10.58 -27.40 44.35
C ARG A 211 -10.13 -27.35 42.87
N ARG A 212 -10.71 -26.44 42.07
CA ARG A 212 -9.98 -25.83 40.94
C ARG A 212 -8.92 -24.90 41.54
N TYR A 213 -7.68 -25.00 41.09
CA TYR A 213 -6.56 -24.19 41.59
C TYR A 213 -6.71 -22.73 41.13
N LYS A 214 -7.49 -21.92 41.86
CA LYS A 214 -7.43 -20.46 41.67
C LYS A 214 -6.06 -19.94 42.10
N LEU A 215 -5.41 -19.14 41.26
CA LEU A 215 -4.16 -18.45 41.57
C LEU A 215 -4.29 -17.68 42.90
N PRO A 216 -3.28 -17.70 43.79
CA PRO A 216 -3.30 -16.93 45.02
C PRO A 216 -3.46 -15.44 44.74
N PHE A 217 -4.00 -14.74 45.72
CA PHE A 217 -4.24 -13.31 45.62
C PHE A 217 -2.95 -12.53 45.28
N GLU A 218 -1.82 -12.93 45.85
CA GLU A 218 -0.49 -12.35 45.62
C GLU A 218 -0.06 -12.42 44.15
N VAL A 219 -0.53 -13.43 43.41
CA VAL A 219 -0.25 -13.60 41.98
C VAL A 219 -1.32 -12.89 41.15
N ARG A 220 -2.59 -13.03 41.50
CA ARG A 220 -3.72 -12.44 40.76
C ARG A 220 -3.65 -10.90 40.70
N ILE A 221 -3.22 -10.24 41.79
CA ILE A 221 -3.09 -8.78 41.83
C ILE A 221 -2.03 -8.24 40.86
N MET A 222 -1.13 -9.10 40.36
CA MET A 222 -0.12 -8.68 39.38
C MET A 222 -0.73 -8.33 38.03
N GLN A 223 -1.87 -8.89 37.64
CA GLN A 223 -2.50 -8.59 36.36
C GLN A 223 -2.83 -7.09 36.20
N PRO A 224 -3.62 -6.46 37.10
CA PRO A 224 -3.89 -5.03 37.00
C PRO A 224 -2.63 -4.18 37.26
N ILE A 225 -1.69 -4.63 38.11
CA ILE A 225 -0.43 -3.91 38.32
C ILE A 225 0.38 -3.82 37.02
N LEU A 226 0.53 -4.95 36.31
CA LEU A 226 1.24 -4.99 35.03
C LEU A 226 0.51 -4.17 33.97
N ARG A 227 -0.83 -4.21 33.92
CA ARG A 227 -1.62 -3.33 33.03
C ARG A 227 -1.38 -1.86 33.32
N PHE A 228 -1.37 -1.45 34.60
CA PHE A 228 -1.05 -0.07 34.97
C PHE A 228 0.35 0.35 34.51
N LEU A 229 1.36 -0.51 34.72
CA LEU A 229 2.73 -0.23 34.30
C LEU A 229 2.88 -0.21 32.77
N GLN A 230 2.15 -1.06 32.05
CA GLN A 230 2.06 -1.05 30.59
C GLN A 230 1.56 0.30 30.09
N LEU A 231 0.44 0.79 30.63
CA LEU A 231 -0.20 2.05 30.22
C LEU A 231 0.65 3.30 30.51
N LEU A 232 1.60 3.23 31.47
CA LEU A 232 2.57 4.30 31.69
C LEU A 232 3.59 4.43 30.55
N CYS A 233 3.85 3.35 29.82
CA CYS A 233 4.81 3.28 28.73
C CYS A 233 4.17 3.38 27.33
N GLU A 234 2.85 3.19 27.24
CA GLU A 234 2.08 3.31 25.99
C GLU A 234 2.34 4.65 25.29
N ASN A 235 2.25 4.66 23.95
CA ASN A 235 2.71 5.75 23.07
C ASN A 235 4.23 6.00 23.14
N HIS A 236 5.02 4.95 23.38
CA HIS A 236 6.49 4.98 23.36
C HIS A 236 7.09 6.02 24.30
N ASN A 237 6.58 6.08 25.54
CA ASN A 237 7.03 7.05 26.52
C ASN A 237 8.45 6.71 27.03
N ALA A 238 9.47 7.17 26.30
CA ALA A 238 10.86 6.89 26.58
C ALA A 238 11.31 7.37 27.97
N GLU A 239 10.70 8.44 28.50
CA GLU A 239 11.00 8.93 29.86
C GLU A 239 10.57 7.89 30.91
N PHE A 240 9.33 7.40 30.86
CA PHE A 240 8.86 6.38 31.79
C PHE A 240 9.52 5.02 31.56
N GLN A 241 9.75 4.61 30.32
CA GLN A 241 10.45 3.35 30.00
C GLN A 241 11.82 3.30 30.67
N ASN A 242 12.61 4.38 30.57
CA ASN A 242 13.91 4.46 31.25
C ASN A 242 13.76 4.58 32.76
N TYR A 243 12.76 5.32 33.24
CA TYR A 243 12.51 5.51 34.66
C TYR A 243 12.06 4.22 35.37
N LEU A 244 11.40 3.29 34.69
CA LEU A 244 11.08 1.95 35.23
C LEU A 244 12.32 1.06 35.40
N ARG A 245 13.37 1.30 34.61
CA ARG A 245 14.63 0.56 34.67
C ARG A 245 15.58 1.14 35.72
N VAL A 246 15.78 2.46 35.68
CA VAL A 246 16.75 3.17 36.52
C VAL A 246 16.11 4.45 37.06
N GLN A 247 16.14 4.60 38.39
CA GLN A 247 15.70 5.82 39.06
C GLN A 247 16.93 6.49 39.70
N GLU A 248 17.07 7.81 39.57
CA GLU A 248 18.16 8.60 40.15
C GLU A 248 18.06 8.78 41.70
N ASN A 249 17.49 7.79 42.38
CA ASN A 249 17.34 7.77 43.84
C ASN A 249 18.52 7.06 44.53
N LYS A 250 18.53 7.06 45.86
CA LYS A 250 19.52 6.29 46.65
C LYS A 250 19.46 4.79 46.40
N THR A 251 18.25 4.27 46.18
CA THR A 251 18.02 2.88 45.76
C THR A 251 17.22 2.91 44.46
N SER A 252 17.62 2.05 43.52
CA SER A 252 16.93 1.90 42.24
C SER A 252 16.35 0.49 42.16
N PHE A 253 15.11 0.41 41.68
CA PHE A 253 14.35 -0.81 41.47
C PHE A 253 14.12 -1.00 39.98
N ASN A 254 14.76 -2.02 39.40
CA ASN A 254 14.62 -2.32 37.98
C ASN A 254 13.37 -3.19 37.75
N LEU A 255 12.22 -2.54 37.51
CA LEU A 255 10.95 -3.25 37.34
C LEU A 255 10.89 -4.04 36.02
N VAL A 256 11.67 -3.66 35.00
CA VAL A 256 11.77 -4.40 33.73
C VAL A 256 12.30 -5.82 33.97
N CYS A 257 13.42 -5.93 34.69
CA CYS A 257 14.01 -7.23 35.03
C CYS A 257 13.14 -8.04 36.01
N GLU A 258 12.45 -7.39 36.95
CA GLU A 258 11.54 -8.09 37.86
C GLU A 258 10.30 -8.63 37.16
N THR A 259 9.72 -7.91 36.19
CA THR A 259 8.65 -8.44 35.32
C THR A 259 9.13 -9.66 34.54
N LEU A 260 10.37 -9.65 34.02
CA LEU A 260 10.95 -10.79 33.31
C LEU A 260 11.15 -12.01 34.24
N LYS A 261 11.61 -11.79 35.49
CA LYS A 261 11.71 -12.87 36.51
C LYS A 261 10.35 -13.42 36.89
N PHE A 262 9.33 -12.57 36.97
CA PHE A 262 7.95 -12.98 37.23
C PHE A 262 7.43 -13.88 36.10
N LEU A 263 7.64 -13.49 34.84
CA LEU A 263 7.30 -14.31 33.67
C LEU A 263 8.03 -15.67 33.69
N ASP A 264 9.32 -15.66 33.99
CA ASP A 264 10.12 -16.89 34.11
C ASP A 264 9.60 -17.81 35.23
N ALA A 265 9.18 -17.24 36.36
CA ALA A 265 8.64 -17.98 37.50
C ALA A 265 7.25 -18.59 37.22
N ILE A 266 6.35 -17.88 36.53
CA ILE A 266 5.02 -18.40 36.21
C ILE A 266 5.06 -19.48 35.12
N CYS A 267 6.04 -19.42 34.21
CA CYS A 267 6.21 -20.39 33.12
C CYS A 267 7.12 -21.60 33.45
N GLY A 268 7.79 -21.63 34.61
CA GLY A 268 8.53 -22.81 35.09
C GLY A 268 9.93 -23.00 34.47
N SER A 269 10.81 -22.00 34.64
CA SER A 269 12.14 -21.82 34.01
C SER A 269 12.96 -23.06 33.59
N GLN A 270 13.22 -24.02 34.48
CA GLN A 270 14.08 -25.19 34.17
C GLN A 270 13.40 -26.24 33.28
N THR A 271 12.08 -26.17 33.12
CA THR A 271 11.28 -27.20 32.45
C THR A 271 10.73 -26.74 31.09
N GLY A 272 10.63 -25.42 30.87
CA GLY A 272 10.22 -24.87 29.57
C GLY A 272 11.17 -25.24 28.43
N LEU A 273 12.47 -25.30 28.69
CA LEU A 273 13.47 -25.75 27.71
C LEU A 273 13.35 -27.23 27.30
N LEU A 274 12.71 -28.06 28.14
CA LEU A 274 12.46 -29.48 27.85
C LEU A 274 11.13 -29.73 27.12
N GLY A 275 10.43 -28.66 26.69
CA GLY A 275 9.12 -28.79 26.05
C GLY A 275 7.99 -29.12 27.03
N LEU A 276 8.16 -28.81 28.32
CA LEU A 276 7.18 -29.08 29.38
C LEU A 276 6.35 -27.85 29.77
N LEU A 277 6.33 -26.79 28.94
CA LEU A 277 5.57 -25.56 29.22
C LEU A 277 4.07 -25.83 29.42
N GLY A 278 3.50 -26.78 28.66
CA GLY A 278 2.08 -27.13 28.75
C GLY A 278 1.62 -27.65 30.11
N ASN A 279 2.55 -28.02 31.01
CA ASN A 279 2.22 -28.41 32.40
C ASN A 279 2.05 -27.21 33.34
N TYR A 280 2.60 -26.04 32.99
CA TYR A 280 2.56 -24.83 33.82
C TYR A 280 1.59 -23.80 33.25
N ILE A 281 1.47 -23.70 31.93
CA ILE A 281 0.53 -22.81 31.26
C ILE A 281 -0.82 -23.52 31.15
N ASN A 282 -1.87 -22.89 31.68
CA ASN A 282 -3.23 -23.41 31.70
C ASN A 282 -4.26 -22.27 31.52
N GLU A 283 -5.54 -22.63 31.45
CA GLU A 283 -6.65 -21.67 31.25
C GLU A 283 -6.75 -20.63 32.38
N ASP A 284 -6.30 -20.96 33.60
CA ASP A 284 -6.43 -20.07 34.76
C ASP A 284 -5.29 -19.02 34.86
N ASN A 285 -4.17 -19.19 34.15
CA ASN A 285 -3.02 -18.29 34.23
C ASN A 285 -2.57 -17.65 32.91
N VAL A 286 -3.09 -18.11 31.77
CA VAL A 286 -2.70 -17.61 30.44
C VAL A 286 -2.90 -16.11 30.26
N GLU A 287 -4.00 -15.55 30.77
CA GLU A 287 -4.31 -14.12 30.66
C GLU A 287 -3.26 -13.24 31.35
N LEU A 288 -2.79 -13.67 32.53
CA LEU A 288 -1.73 -12.99 33.28
C LEU A 288 -0.37 -13.09 32.57
N ILE A 289 -0.11 -14.21 31.88
CA ILE A 289 1.11 -14.37 31.06
C ILE A 289 1.04 -13.42 29.85
N ASN A 290 -0.09 -13.34 29.14
CA ASN A 290 -0.29 -12.38 28.05
C ASN A 290 -0.10 -10.94 28.53
N GLN A 291 -0.68 -10.59 29.69
CA GLN A 291 -0.49 -9.27 30.28
C GLN A 291 0.99 -8.97 30.57
N ALA A 292 1.77 -9.95 31.08
CA ALA A 292 3.20 -9.78 31.30
C ALA A 292 3.99 -9.60 29.99
N LEU A 293 3.67 -10.37 28.94
CA LEU A 293 4.26 -10.23 27.61
C LEU A 293 3.99 -8.83 27.02
N ASN A 294 2.74 -8.39 27.03
CA ASN A 294 2.33 -7.06 26.53
C ASN A 294 3.02 -5.93 27.30
N THR A 295 3.16 -6.08 28.62
CA THR A 295 3.86 -5.11 29.46
C THR A 295 5.36 -5.02 29.11
N LEU A 296 6.02 -6.16 28.89
CA LEU A 296 7.42 -6.21 28.46
C LEU A 296 7.62 -5.63 27.04
N THR A 297 6.63 -5.79 26.17
CA THR A 297 6.62 -5.21 24.83
C THR A 297 6.63 -3.68 24.93
N GLU A 298 5.70 -3.09 25.69
CA GLU A 298 5.63 -1.63 25.91
C GLU A 298 6.85 -1.06 26.64
N TYR A 299 7.54 -1.85 27.46
CA TYR A 299 8.78 -1.40 28.10
C TYR A 299 9.91 -1.16 27.08
N CYS A 300 9.92 -1.86 25.94
CA CYS A 300 11.07 -1.83 25.03
C CYS A 300 10.78 -1.31 23.61
N GLN A 301 9.51 -1.31 23.17
CA GLN A 301 9.05 -0.74 21.91
C GLN A 301 9.17 0.79 21.91
N GLY A 302 9.66 1.42 20.84
CA GLY A 302 9.70 2.89 20.77
C GLY A 302 10.94 3.65 20.28
N PRO A 303 12.03 3.03 19.79
CA PRO A 303 12.81 1.97 20.42
C PRO A 303 13.44 2.42 21.75
N CYS A 304 13.54 1.51 22.73
CA CYS A 304 14.30 1.73 23.97
C CYS A 304 15.45 0.70 24.07
N HIS A 305 16.59 1.00 23.46
CA HIS A 305 17.73 0.07 23.35
C HIS A 305 18.20 -0.49 24.68
N ASP A 306 18.25 0.35 25.72
CA ASP A 306 18.69 -0.08 27.04
C ASP A 306 17.71 -1.08 27.70
N ASN A 307 16.39 -0.93 27.50
CA ASN A 307 15.40 -1.88 28.01
C ASN A 307 15.42 -3.18 27.21
N GLN A 308 15.56 -3.09 25.89
CA GLN A 308 15.76 -4.25 25.03
C GLN A 308 17.01 -5.07 25.48
N ASP A 309 18.13 -4.40 25.77
CA ASP A 309 19.36 -5.05 26.29
C ASP A 309 19.15 -5.67 27.66
N ALA A 310 18.43 -4.97 28.55
CA ALA A 310 18.12 -5.46 29.89
C ALA A 310 17.29 -6.75 29.84
N ILE A 311 16.35 -6.88 28.90
CA ILE A 311 15.53 -8.09 28.72
C ILE A 311 16.39 -9.25 28.18
N VAL A 312 17.22 -9.00 27.17
CA VAL A 312 17.98 -10.05 26.46
C VAL A 312 19.15 -10.59 27.29
N ASN A 313 19.87 -9.71 27.98
CA ASN A 313 21.11 -10.05 28.69
C ASN A 313 20.90 -10.34 30.18
N HIS A 314 19.64 -10.42 30.64
CA HIS A 314 19.35 -10.69 32.05
C HIS A 314 19.83 -12.08 32.49
N GLU A 315 20.34 -12.16 33.72
CA GLU A 315 20.92 -13.39 34.30
C GLU A 315 19.94 -14.55 34.47
N SER A 316 18.62 -14.28 34.51
CA SER A 316 17.59 -15.33 34.58
C SER A 316 17.38 -16.07 33.27
N ASN A 317 17.94 -15.57 32.15
CA ASN A 317 17.66 -16.07 30.80
C ASN A 317 16.15 -16.10 30.46
N GLY A 318 15.36 -15.14 30.97
CA GLY A 318 13.91 -15.10 30.72
C GLY A 318 13.53 -15.00 29.23
N ILE A 319 14.45 -14.54 28.37
CA ILE A 319 14.29 -14.58 26.92
C ILE A 319 14.12 -16.00 26.36
N ASP A 320 14.72 -17.00 27.01
CA ASP A 320 14.62 -18.40 26.60
C ASP A 320 13.17 -18.92 26.76
N ILE A 321 12.44 -18.41 27.76
CA ILE A 321 11.02 -18.74 28.00
C ILE A 321 10.14 -18.14 26.92
N ILE A 322 10.40 -16.90 26.52
CA ILE A 322 9.67 -16.23 25.42
C ILE A 322 9.85 -17.02 24.12
N ILE A 323 11.09 -17.43 23.81
CA ILE A 323 11.39 -18.25 22.64
C ILE A 323 10.69 -19.61 22.73
N ALA A 324 10.66 -20.22 23.92
CA ALA A 324 10.01 -21.51 24.13
C ALA A 324 8.47 -21.43 23.96
N ILE A 325 7.82 -20.33 24.37
CA ILE A 325 6.38 -20.07 24.11
C ILE A 325 6.10 -20.06 22.59
N VAL A 326 6.96 -19.40 21.81
CA VAL A 326 6.83 -19.32 20.35
C VAL A 326 7.01 -20.70 19.70
N LEU A 327 8.03 -21.46 20.09
CA LEU A 327 8.45 -22.68 19.38
C LEU A 327 7.79 -23.98 19.84
N ASN A 328 7.41 -24.09 21.11
CA ASN A 328 6.94 -25.36 21.67
C ASN A 328 5.42 -25.49 21.58
N ASP A 329 4.96 -26.74 21.56
CA ASP A 329 3.54 -27.07 21.74
C ASP A 329 3.14 -26.90 23.22
N ILE A 330 1.96 -26.33 23.46
CA ILE A 330 1.40 -26.04 24.79
C ILE A 330 0.24 -27.01 25.05
N SER A 331 0.52 -28.31 25.01
CA SER A 331 -0.47 -29.35 25.32
C SER A 331 -0.62 -29.53 26.85
N PRO A 332 -1.85 -29.61 27.41
CA PRO A 332 -3.13 -29.86 26.73
C PRO A 332 -3.92 -28.61 26.30
N LEU A 333 -3.46 -27.38 26.59
CA LEU A 333 -4.19 -26.14 26.24
C LEU A 333 -4.48 -26.05 24.73
N ASN A 334 -3.53 -26.47 23.90
CA ASN A 334 -3.64 -26.57 22.44
C ASN A 334 -4.88 -27.36 21.98
N GLN A 335 -5.30 -28.39 22.72
CA GLN A 335 -6.46 -29.21 22.37
C GLN A 335 -7.79 -28.63 22.87
N LYS A 336 -7.75 -27.85 23.94
CA LYS A 336 -8.97 -27.30 24.58
C LYS A 336 -9.35 -25.93 24.03
N ASN A 337 -8.39 -25.02 24.00
CA ASN A 337 -8.57 -23.62 23.61
C ASN A 337 -7.35 -23.17 22.79
N TYR A 338 -7.35 -23.50 21.50
CA TYR A 338 -6.26 -23.16 20.60
C TYR A 338 -6.08 -21.64 20.44
N ASP A 339 -7.18 -20.88 20.48
CA ASP A 339 -7.16 -19.42 20.36
C ASP A 339 -6.28 -18.74 21.42
N LEU A 340 -6.31 -19.22 22.67
CA LEU A 340 -5.46 -18.70 23.76
C LEU A 340 -3.98 -19.00 23.51
N VAL A 341 -3.66 -20.13 22.87
CA VAL A 341 -2.30 -20.49 22.47
C VAL A 341 -1.82 -19.61 21.32
N LEU A 342 -2.70 -19.32 20.35
CA LEU A 342 -2.39 -18.39 19.26
C LEU A 342 -2.10 -17.00 19.81
N GLU A 343 -2.94 -16.47 20.72
CA GLU A 343 -2.72 -15.17 21.36
C GLU A 343 -1.38 -15.11 22.12
N LEU A 344 -1.04 -16.16 22.88
CA LEU A 344 0.26 -16.29 23.54
C LEU A 344 1.43 -16.23 22.56
N LYS A 345 1.35 -16.99 21.47
CA LYS A 345 2.39 -17.03 20.43
C LYS A 345 2.50 -15.68 19.73
N ASP A 346 1.39 -15.00 19.48
CA ASP A 346 1.35 -13.68 18.88
C ASP A 346 2.07 -12.64 19.76
N ASN A 347 1.65 -12.51 21.02
CA ASN A 347 2.23 -11.56 21.97
C ASN A 347 3.72 -11.85 22.23
N ALA A 348 4.12 -13.11 22.31
CA ALA A 348 5.52 -13.50 22.43
C ALA A 348 6.33 -13.15 21.17
N SER A 349 5.76 -13.33 19.97
CA SER A 349 6.41 -12.96 18.72
C SER A 349 6.58 -11.44 18.58
N LYS A 350 5.57 -10.65 18.98
CA LYS A 350 5.61 -9.19 19.04
C LYS A 350 6.71 -8.70 19.98
N LEU A 351 6.85 -9.31 21.16
CA LEU A 351 7.93 -9.00 22.10
C LEU A 351 9.31 -9.26 21.49
N LEU A 352 9.51 -10.38 20.79
CA LEU A 352 10.78 -10.68 20.12
C LEU A 352 11.09 -9.69 18.98
N LEU A 353 10.07 -9.24 18.25
CA LEU A 353 10.22 -8.19 17.23
C LEU A 353 10.57 -6.83 17.87
N ALA A 354 9.90 -6.44 18.96
CA ALA A 354 10.18 -5.21 19.70
C ALA A 354 11.61 -5.18 20.28
N VAL A 355 12.14 -6.33 20.72
CA VAL A 355 13.52 -6.48 21.20
C VAL A 355 14.57 -6.24 20.12
N MET A 356 14.22 -6.43 18.85
CA MET A 356 15.09 -6.20 17.69
C MET A 356 14.79 -4.90 16.94
N GLU A 357 13.81 -4.12 17.40
CA GLU A 357 13.37 -2.90 16.75
C GLU A 357 14.48 -1.83 16.70
N SER A 358 14.68 -1.25 15.51
CA SER A 358 15.59 -0.13 15.24
C SER A 358 17.06 -0.34 15.65
N ARG A 359 17.58 -1.58 15.58
CA ARG A 359 18.99 -1.88 15.89
C ARG A 359 19.90 -1.95 14.68
N ASP A 360 21.11 -1.41 14.84
CA ASP A 360 22.22 -1.52 13.88
C ASP A 360 23.12 -2.74 14.16
N ASP A 361 23.16 -3.21 15.42
CA ASP A 361 24.00 -4.32 15.87
C ASP A 361 23.31 -5.69 15.79
N SER A 362 24.11 -6.77 15.74
CA SER A 362 23.61 -8.15 15.65
C SER A 362 23.43 -8.84 17.01
N THR A 363 23.75 -8.19 18.12
CA THR A 363 23.90 -8.83 19.44
C THR A 363 22.62 -9.53 19.91
N ASN A 364 21.49 -8.82 19.86
CA ASN A 364 20.19 -9.38 20.28
C ASN A 364 19.72 -10.48 19.35
N ALA A 365 19.83 -10.28 18.04
CA ALA A 365 19.47 -11.28 17.04
C ALA A 365 20.29 -12.57 17.23
N GLU A 366 21.60 -12.45 17.48
CA GLU A 366 22.46 -13.60 17.77
C GLU A 366 22.06 -14.33 19.06
N ARG A 367 21.69 -13.61 20.13
CA ARG A 367 21.23 -14.23 21.38
C ARG A 367 19.96 -15.03 21.18
N ILE A 368 19.02 -14.51 20.40
CA ILE A 368 17.76 -15.21 20.03
C ILE A 368 18.09 -16.44 19.20
N LEU A 369 18.88 -16.30 18.13
CA LEU A 369 19.23 -17.40 17.21
C LEU A 369 19.94 -18.57 17.91
N ARG A 370 20.76 -18.32 18.93
CA ARG A 370 21.45 -19.38 19.69
C ARG A 370 20.49 -20.32 20.42
N ASN A 371 19.29 -19.85 20.77
CA ASN A 371 18.29 -20.64 21.48
C ASN A 371 17.28 -21.33 20.55
N ILE A 372 17.14 -20.87 19.30
CA ILE A 372 16.26 -21.48 18.31
C ILE A 372 17.02 -22.64 17.65
N VAL A 373 16.84 -23.86 18.18
CA VAL A 373 17.52 -25.05 17.67
C VAL A 373 16.53 -26.20 17.48
N PRO A 374 16.32 -26.71 16.23
CA PRO A 374 16.90 -26.23 14.98
C PRO A 374 16.27 -24.91 14.50
N VAL A 375 17.04 -24.08 13.79
CA VAL A 375 16.56 -22.79 13.26
C VAL A 375 15.37 -22.95 12.30
N SER A 376 15.19 -24.15 11.73
CA SER A 376 14.03 -24.51 10.90
C SER A 376 12.71 -24.53 11.67
N GLN A 377 12.73 -24.80 12.98
CA GLN A 377 11.54 -25.00 13.80
C GLN A 377 10.61 -23.78 13.77
N LEU A 378 11.17 -22.57 13.74
CA LEU A 378 10.39 -21.34 13.67
C LEU A 378 9.49 -21.30 12.42
N LEU A 379 10.02 -21.75 11.27
CA LEU A 379 9.26 -21.81 10.02
C LEU A 379 8.30 -22.99 10.02
N ASP A 380 8.70 -24.13 10.60
CA ASP A 380 7.86 -25.32 10.69
C ASP A 380 6.57 -25.02 11.47
N VAL A 381 6.68 -24.29 12.60
CA VAL A 381 5.51 -23.84 13.39
C VAL A 381 4.65 -22.84 12.62
N ALA A 382 5.25 -21.87 11.92
CA ALA A 382 4.50 -20.91 11.10
C ALA A 382 3.70 -21.59 9.96
N CYS A 383 4.25 -22.63 9.35
CA CYS A 383 3.57 -23.45 8.35
C CYS A 383 2.45 -24.31 8.95
N GLU A 384 2.66 -24.86 10.15
CA GLU A 384 1.64 -25.64 10.87
C GLU A 384 0.41 -24.78 11.19
N ILE A 385 0.62 -23.57 11.72
CA ILE A 385 -0.46 -22.62 12.03
C ILE A 385 -1.23 -22.25 10.76
N TYR A 386 -0.54 -21.97 9.66
CA TYR A 386 -1.18 -21.68 8.37
C TYR A 386 -2.08 -22.83 7.90
N SER A 387 -1.56 -24.06 7.99
CA SER A 387 -2.26 -25.25 7.50
C SER A 387 -3.52 -25.52 8.32
N ARG A 388 -3.44 -25.39 9.66
CA ARG A 388 -4.61 -25.49 10.55
C ARG A 388 -5.67 -24.44 10.24
N GLY A 389 -5.28 -23.18 10.10
CA GLY A 389 -6.23 -22.10 9.79
C GLY A 389 -6.94 -22.32 8.44
N LYS A 390 -6.23 -22.89 7.46
CA LYS A 390 -6.81 -23.24 6.15
C LYS A 390 -7.79 -24.43 6.23
N GLU A 391 -7.48 -25.43 7.06
CA GLU A 391 -8.39 -26.57 7.31
C GLU A 391 -9.69 -26.10 7.98
N GLU A 392 -9.60 -25.24 8.99
CA GLU A 392 -10.78 -24.66 9.67
C GLU A 392 -11.67 -23.85 8.71
N GLU A 393 -11.08 -23.08 7.80
CA GLU A 393 -11.83 -22.31 6.80
C GLU A 393 -12.56 -23.23 5.80
N LEU A 394 -11.94 -24.35 5.40
CA LEU A 394 -12.55 -25.33 4.51
C LEU A 394 -13.72 -26.06 5.19
N ASP A 395 -13.56 -26.45 6.45
CA ASP A 395 -14.60 -27.10 7.24
C ASP A 395 -15.83 -26.19 7.44
N LEU A 396 -15.62 -24.89 7.64
CA LEU A 396 -16.71 -23.90 7.74
C LEU A 396 -17.45 -23.75 6.41
N LYS A 397 -16.73 -23.72 5.28
CA LYS A 397 -17.33 -23.65 3.94
C LYS A 397 -18.11 -24.92 3.61
N GLU A 398 -17.62 -26.10 3.99
CA GLU A 398 -18.31 -27.37 3.77
C GLU A 398 -19.61 -27.44 4.58
N LYS A 399 -19.57 -27.07 5.87
CA LYS A 399 -20.78 -26.98 6.72
C LYS A 399 -21.82 -25.99 6.17
N ALA A 400 -21.39 -24.84 5.66
CA ALA A 400 -22.28 -23.86 5.03
C ALA A 400 -22.96 -24.40 3.75
N ILE A 401 -22.30 -25.28 3.01
CA ILE A 401 -22.85 -25.94 1.82
C ILE A 401 -23.84 -27.05 2.22
N GLU A 402 -23.56 -27.80 3.30
CA GLU A 402 -24.41 -28.89 3.79
C GLU A 402 -25.73 -28.40 4.42
N GLU A 403 -25.75 -27.21 5.03
CA GLU A 403 -26.94 -26.63 5.66
C GLU A 403 -27.95 -26.00 4.68
N GLY A 404 -27.74 -26.11 3.36
CA GLY A 404 -28.78 -25.82 2.35
C GLY A 404 -29.32 -24.39 2.33
N GLY A 405 -28.53 -23.41 2.79
CA GLY A 405 -28.90 -22.00 2.83
C GLY A 405 -28.98 -21.35 1.45
N THR A 406 -30.16 -21.39 0.83
CA THR A 406 -30.57 -20.34 -0.14
C THR A 406 -31.04 -19.12 0.64
N SER A 407 -30.12 -18.45 1.32
CA SER A 407 -30.35 -17.11 1.86
C SER A 407 -29.46 -16.15 1.10
N SER A 408 -30.10 -15.25 0.37
CA SER A 408 -29.55 -13.97 -0.06
C SER A 408 -28.63 -13.41 1.02
N SER A 409 -27.34 -13.36 0.71
CA SER A 409 -26.28 -12.68 1.46
C SER A 409 -26.40 -11.14 1.32
N ASP A 410 -27.61 -10.62 1.50
CA ASP A 410 -27.89 -9.20 1.47
C ASP A 410 -28.63 -8.89 2.77
N GLU A 411 -28.03 -8.05 3.61
CA GLU A 411 -28.54 -7.54 4.89
C GLU A 411 -28.12 -8.31 6.16
N MET A 412 -26.82 -8.58 6.30
CA MET A 412 -26.14 -8.45 7.60
C MET A 412 -25.04 -7.40 7.43
N HIS A 413 -24.79 -6.58 8.46
CA HIS A 413 -23.75 -5.55 8.41
C HIS A 413 -22.36 -6.23 8.34
N ASP A 414 -21.94 -6.61 7.14
CA ASP A 414 -20.68 -7.31 6.83
C ASP A 414 -19.48 -6.34 6.71
N GLU A 415 -19.40 -5.31 7.55
CA GLU A 415 -18.15 -4.52 7.64
C GLU A 415 -17.11 -5.20 8.54
N ASP A 416 -17.51 -6.18 9.37
CA ASP A 416 -16.65 -6.81 10.37
C ASP A 416 -16.32 -8.29 10.11
N ALA A 417 -17.08 -9.00 9.27
CA ALA A 417 -16.87 -10.44 9.04
C ALA A 417 -15.71 -10.76 8.08
N ASP A 418 -15.47 -9.92 7.06
CA ASP A 418 -14.37 -10.07 6.09
C ASP A 418 -13.09 -9.33 6.51
N ASN A 419 -13.12 -8.59 7.63
CA ASN A 419 -11.92 -7.99 8.25
C ASN A 419 -11.31 -8.89 9.34
N ALA A 420 -11.95 -10.01 9.68
CA ALA A 420 -11.35 -11.00 10.54
C ALA A 420 -10.31 -11.79 9.71
N ASP A 421 -9.11 -11.22 9.57
CA ASP A 421 -7.93 -12.02 9.25
C ASP A 421 -7.99 -13.26 10.15
N ASN A 422 -7.91 -14.47 9.56
CA ASN A 422 -7.86 -15.68 10.36
C ASN A 422 -6.71 -15.49 11.36
N VAL A 423 -7.05 -15.45 12.67
CA VAL A 423 -6.11 -15.10 13.74
C VAL A 423 -4.83 -15.92 13.62
N GLY A 424 -4.96 -17.21 13.28
CA GLY A 424 -3.83 -18.09 13.01
C GLY A 424 -2.92 -17.60 11.87
N GLN A 425 -3.47 -17.13 10.75
CA GLN A 425 -2.67 -16.59 9.64
C GLN A 425 -1.88 -15.36 10.08
N THR A 426 -2.47 -14.47 10.87
CA THR A 426 -1.78 -13.28 11.43
C THR A 426 -0.62 -13.69 12.34
N VAL A 427 -0.86 -14.64 13.26
CA VAL A 427 0.20 -15.16 14.15
C VAL A 427 1.33 -15.80 13.36
N GLY A 428 1.00 -16.68 12.41
CA GLY A 428 1.99 -17.34 11.56
C GLY A 428 2.78 -16.36 10.68
N HIS A 429 2.16 -15.25 10.25
CA HIS A 429 2.83 -14.19 9.52
C HIS A 429 3.78 -13.39 10.41
N ASN A 430 3.40 -13.06 11.65
CA ASN A 430 4.30 -12.42 12.62
C ASN A 430 5.54 -13.29 12.90
N MET A 431 5.36 -14.61 13.03
CA MET A 431 6.47 -15.57 13.13
C MET A 431 7.35 -15.59 11.87
N TYR A 432 6.75 -15.49 10.68
CA TYR A 432 7.50 -15.38 9.42
C TYR A 432 8.31 -14.08 9.35
N ILE A 433 7.74 -12.94 9.78
CA ILE A 433 8.46 -11.65 9.82
C ILE A 433 9.64 -11.73 10.79
N LEU A 434 9.45 -12.35 11.96
CA LEU A 434 10.53 -12.61 12.91
C LEU A 434 11.65 -13.43 12.25
N ALA A 435 11.31 -14.53 11.57
CA ALA A 435 12.28 -15.34 10.83
C ALA A 435 12.99 -14.54 9.75
N TYR A 436 12.26 -13.70 9.00
CA TYR A 436 12.78 -12.84 7.94
C TYR A 436 13.80 -11.83 8.48
N GLN A 437 13.52 -11.18 9.61
CA GLN A 437 14.46 -10.26 10.25
C GLN A 437 15.70 -10.98 10.77
N LEU A 438 15.53 -12.13 11.44
CA LEU A 438 16.65 -12.95 11.93
C LEU A 438 17.53 -13.50 10.79
N ALA A 439 16.96 -13.78 9.62
CA ALA A 439 17.69 -14.28 8.46
C ALA A 439 18.76 -13.29 7.96
N ARG A 440 18.61 -11.98 8.22
CA ARG A 440 19.63 -10.97 7.89
C ARG A 440 20.94 -11.20 8.62
N HIS A 441 20.89 -11.85 9.78
CA HIS A 441 22.04 -12.15 10.63
C HIS A 441 22.43 -13.64 10.59
N ASN A 442 21.66 -14.49 9.92
CA ASN A 442 21.94 -15.93 9.80
C ASN A 442 21.77 -16.44 8.35
N ARG A 443 22.91 -16.73 7.72
CA ARG A 443 22.98 -17.22 6.34
C ARG A 443 22.31 -18.59 6.13
N GLU A 444 22.33 -19.47 7.12
CA GLU A 444 21.67 -20.78 7.03
C GLU A 444 20.14 -20.60 6.92
N LEU A 445 19.57 -19.76 7.79
CA LEU A 445 18.15 -19.42 7.76
C LEU A 445 17.76 -18.72 6.46
N GLU A 446 18.57 -17.76 5.98
CA GLU A 446 18.32 -17.07 4.72
C GLU A 446 18.22 -18.04 3.52
N VAL A 447 19.15 -18.99 3.42
CA VAL A 447 19.15 -20.00 2.36
C VAL A 447 17.95 -20.93 2.49
N LEU A 448 17.62 -21.34 3.72
CA LEU A 448 16.50 -22.23 4.00
C LEU A 448 15.16 -21.58 3.66
N MET A 449 14.95 -20.32 4.06
CA MET A 449 13.75 -19.55 3.70
C MET A 449 13.60 -19.43 2.17
N ARG A 450 14.65 -19.01 1.46
CA ARG A 450 14.62 -18.88 -0.01
C ARG A 450 14.26 -20.20 -0.71
N HIS A 451 14.80 -21.31 -0.23
CA HIS A 451 14.51 -22.62 -0.83
C HIS A 451 13.09 -23.08 -0.53
N ARG A 452 12.62 -22.96 0.73
CA ARG A 452 11.28 -23.43 1.09
C ARG A 452 10.16 -22.55 0.58
N THR A 453 10.34 -21.22 0.48
CA THR A 453 9.34 -20.32 -0.10
C THR A 453 8.93 -20.72 -1.52
N MET A 454 9.80 -21.40 -2.27
CA MET A 454 9.46 -21.90 -3.62
C MET A 454 8.65 -23.20 -3.63
N ASN A 455 8.67 -23.95 -2.52
CA ASN A 455 8.12 -25.31 -2.42
C ASN A 455 6.94 -25.43 -1.46
N ASP A 456 6.82 -24.52 -0.50
CA ASP A 456 5.81 -24.51 0.57
C ASP A 456 4.78 -23.41 0.30
N GLU A 457 3.50 -23.78 0.27
CA GLU A 457 2.39 -22.86 0.00
C GLU A 457 2.29 -21.76 1.08
N ALA A 458 2.48 -22.12 2.36
CA ALA A 458 2.38 -21.19 3.48
C ALA A 458 3.47 -20.11 3.40
N LEU A 459 4.71 -20.53 3.16
CA LEU A 459 5.83 -19.60 3.04
C LEU A 459 5.75 -18.74 1.78
N SER A 460 5.20 -19.28 0.70
CA SER A 460 4.90 -18.50 -0.52
C SER A 460 3.83 -17.44 -0.24
N TYR A 461 2.78 -17.79 0.51
CA TYR A 461 1.76 -16.86 0.97
C TYR A 461 2.35 -15.73 1.82
N TYR A 462 3.09 -16.06 2.89
CA TYR A 462 3.68 -15.03 3.75
C TYR A 462 4.67 -14.15 3.00
N HIS A 463 5.48 -14.73 2.11
CA HIS A 463 6.42 -13.96 1.29
C HIS A 463 5.71 -12.95 0.37
N LYS A 464 4.61 -13.36 -0.29
CA LYS A 464 3.82 -12.48 -1.16
C LYS A 464 3.18 -11.32 -0.40
N HIS A 465 2.81 -11.54 0.86
CA HIS A 465 2.16 -10.55 1.72
C HIS A 465 3.14 -9.83 2.67
N THR A 466 4.45 -9.98 2.48
CA THR A 466 5.45 -9.22 3.26
C THR A 466 6.05 -8.14 2.38
N ALA A 467 6.11 -6.92 2.90
CA ALA A 467 6.77 -5.79 2.26
C ALA A 467 7.88 -5.22 3.15
N GLU A 468 8.89 -4.65 2.50
CA GLU A 468 10.00 -3.94 3.16
C GLU A 468 10.09 -2.52 2.58
N ILE A 469 10.37 -1.54 3.45
CA ILE A 469 10.68 -0.15 3.10
C ILE A 469 11.88 0.35 3.92
N GLU A 470 12.55 1.40 3.43
CA GLU A 470 13.56 2.13 4.21
C GLU A 470 12.99 3.47 4.62
N ILE A 471 13.15 3.87 5.88
CA ILE A 471 12.75 5.21 6.36
C ILE A 471 13.91 5.95 6.99
N ILE A 472 13.77 7.28 7.10
CA ILE A 472 14.71 8.17 7.78
C ILE A 472 14.11 8.64 9.10
N ARG A 473 14.84 8.40 10.20
CA ARG A 473 14.50 8.92 11.54
C ARG A 473 14.99 10.34 11.75
N GLN A 474 14.55 10.99 12.84
CA GLN A 474 14.88 12.40 13.15
C GLN A 474 16.40 12.63 13.31
N ASP A 475 17.12 11.64 13.81
CA ASP A 475 18.58 11.60 13.95
C ASP A 475 19.32 11.41 12.62
N ARG A 476 18.58 11.25 11.51
CA ARG A 476 19.08 10.92 10.18
C ARG A 476 19.70 9.53 10.09
N SER A 477 19.36 8.58 10.95
CA SER A 477 19.64 7.17 10.67
C SER A 477 18.68 6.62 9.61
N ILE A 478 19.08 5.58 8.89
CA ILE A 478 18.18 4.83 7.98
C ILE A 478 17.83 3.53 8.69
N GLU A 479 16.54 3.19 8.73
CA GLU A 479 16.08 1.91 9.26
C GLU A 479 15.18 1.19 8.24
N PRO A 480 15.30 -0.14 8.11
CA PRO A 480 14.37 -0.94 7.34
C PRO A 480 13.14 -1.29 8.19
N ILE A 481 11.95 -1.17 7.62
CA ILE A 481 10.70 -1.66 8.24
C ILE A 481 10.17 -2.80 7.39
N VAL A 482 9.88 -3.92 8.05
CA VAL A 482 9.24 -5.10 7.45
C VAL A 482 7.85 -5.23 8.05
N PHE A 483 6.82 -5.32 7.21
CA PHE A 483 5.43 -5.30 7.65
C PHE A 483 4.54 -6.18 6.75
N PRO A 484 3.38 -6.66 7.26
CA PRO A 484 2.40 -7.37 6.46
C PRO A 484 1.62 -6.40 5.56
N VAL A 485 1.43 -6.76 4.30
CA VAL A 485 0.67 -5.98 3.33
C VAL A 485 -0.82 -6.10 3.64
N PRO A 486 -1.54 -5.00 3.94
CA PRO A 486 -2.96 -5.05 4.23
C PRO A 486 -3.75 -5.60 3.04
N GLN A 487 -4.77 -6.44 3.29
CA GLN A 487 -5.59 -7.05 2.23
C GLN A 487 -6.21 -6.03 1.28
N LEU A 488 -6.59 -4.84 1.80
CA LEU A 488 -7.13 -3.74 1.00
C LEU A 488 -6.23 -3.35 -0.19
N CYS A 489 -4.91 -3.55 -0.06
CA CYS A 489 -3.94 -3.22 -1.09
C CYS A 489 -4.00 -4.14 -2.32
N GLU A 490 -4.53 -5.36 -2.19
CA GLU A 490 -4.75 -6.28 -3.32
C GLU A 490 -5.73 -5.70 -4.34
N PHE A 491 -6.58 -4.78 -3.89
CA PHE A 491 -7.63 -4.20 -4.69
C PHE A 491 -7.18 -3.05 -5.59
N LEU A 492 -5.90 -2.68 -5.55
CA LEU A 492 -5.32 -1.66 -6.42
C LEU A 492 -5.09 -2.16 -7.85
N THR A 493 -5.70 -1.49 -8.83
CA THR A 493 -5.63 -1.87 -10.24
C THR A 493 -4.24 -1.64 -10.85
N VAL A 494 -3.85 -2.52 -11.79
CA VAL A 494 -2.56 -2.39 -12.51
C VAL A 494 -2.54 -1.13 -13.38
N GLU A 495 -3.67 -0.75 -13.96
CA GLU A 495 -3.81 0.47 -14.77
C GLU A 495 -3.52 1.72 -13.94
N LYS A 496 -4.07 1.82 -12.72
CA LYS A 496 -3.77 2.94 -11.82
C LYS A 496 -2.30 2.97 -11.43
N LYS A 497 -1.70 1.81 -11.15
CA LYS A 497 -0.26 1.71 -10.85
C LYS A 497 0.59 2.29 -11.98
N GLN A 498 0.30 1.88 -13.22
CA GLN A 498 1.00 2.40 -14.40
C GLN A 498 0.76 3.90 -14.62
N LYS A 499 -0.50 4.36 -14.46
CA LYS A 499 -0.84 5.78 -14.60
C LYS A 499 -0.06 6.65 -13.62
N VAL A 500 -0.01 6.28 -12.34
CA VAL A 500 0.74 7.02 -11.31
C VAL A 500 2.24 7.01 -11.60
N PHE A 501 2.81 5.85 -11.95
CA PHE A 501 4.24 5.73 -12.28
C PHE A 501 4.68 6.69 -13.41
N LEU A 502 3.85 6.84 -14.44
CA LEU A 502 4.16 7.66 -15.62
C LEU A 502 3.82 9.14 -15.45
N THR A 503 2.84 9.48 -14.60
CA THR A 503 2.33 10.86 -14.45
C THR A 503 2.86 11.60 -13.23
N CYS A 504 3.67 10.97 -12.38
CA CYS A 504 4.26 11.66 -11.24
C CYS A 504 5.39 12.61 -11.65
N ASP A 505 5.17 13.88 -11.33
CA ASP A 505 6.07 14.99 -11.65
C ASP A 505 7.16 15.15 -10.59
N GLN A 506 8.30 15.70 -11.01
CA GLN A 506 9.37 16.07 -10.10
C GLN A 506 9.11 17.45 -9.49
N ASP A 507 9.38 17.59 -8.20
CA ASP A 507 9.40 18.88 -7.53
C ASP A 507 10.65 19.72 -7.93
N GLU A 508 10.76 20.93 -7.38
CA GLU A 508 11.90 21.82 -7.62
C GLU A 508 13.25 21.23 -7.18
N GLN A 509 13.23 20.22 -6.31
CA GLN A 509 14.41 19.51 -5.81
C GLN A 509 14.73 18.24 -6.62
N GLY A 510 13.92 17.93 -7.64
CA GLY A 510 14.08 16.75 -8.50
C GLY A 510 13.44 15.48 -7.96
N SER A 511 12.72 15.52 -6.83
CA SER A 511 12.07 14.37 -6.21
C SER A 511 10.63 14.20 -6.69
N LYS A 512 10.20 12.95 -6.91
CA LYS A 512 8.80 12.61 -7.25
C LYS A 512 7.92 12.34 -6.03
N VAL A 513 8.51 12.29 -4.84
CA VAL A 513 7.85 11.84 -3.61
C VAL A 513 6.69 12.77 -3.21
N LYS A 514 6.85 14.09 -3.40
CA LYS A 514 5.82 15.06 -3.02
C LYS A 514 4.51 14.84 -3.77
N ASP A 515 4.55 14.83 -5.10
CA ASP A 515 3.37 14.60 -5.95
C ASP A 515 2.79 13.18 -5.74
N PHE A 516 3.66 12.19 -5.50
CA PHE A 516 3.24 10.84 -5.16
C PHE A 516 2.43 10.78 -3.85
N PHE A 517 2.89 11.49 -2.81
CA PHE A 517 2.19 11.58 -1.52
C PHE A 517 0.85 12.32 -1.66
N GLU A 518 0.79 13.40 -2.44
CA GLU A 518 -0.46 14.14 -2.71
C GLU A 518 -1.52 13.28 -3.41
N LYS A 519 -1.11 12.29 -4.21
CA LYS A 519 -2.01 11.33 -4.88
C LYS A 519 -2.48 10.17 -3.98
N PHE A 520 -1.88 9.96 -2.80
CA PHE A 520 -2.21 8.84 -1.91
C PHE A 520 -3.70 8.77 -1.51
N PRO A 521 -4.38 9.88 -1.11
CA PRO A 521 -5.79 9.82 -0.72
C PRO A 521 -6.69 9.29 -1.83
N GLU A 522 -6.43 9.66 -3.09
CA GLU A 522 -7.18 9.16 -4.23
C GLU A 522 -6.97 7.66 -4.47
N ILE A 523 -5.74 7.18 -4.27
CA ILE A 523 -5.39 5.76 -4.40
C ILE A 523 -6.08 4.93 -3.29
N PHE A 524 -6.10 5.45 -2.06
CA PHE A 524 -6.73 4.79 -0.92
C PHE A 524 -8.25 4.67 -1.10
N GLU A 525 -8.92 5.75 -1.52
CA GLU A 525 -10.36 5.71 -1.82
C GLU A 525 -10.69 4.82 -3.02
N GLU A 526 -9.81 4.73 -4.03
CA GLU A 526 -9.95 3.76 -5.12
C GLU A 526 -9.88 2.32 -4.61
N MET A 527 -8.96 1.97 -3.71
CA MET A 527 -8.87 0.62 -3.14
C MET A 527 -10.15 0.25 -2.38
N LYS A 528 -10.67 1.14 -1.53
CA LYS A 528 -11.94 0.94 -0.82
C LYS A 528 -13.10 0.74 -1.78
N TRP A 529 -13.16 1.56 -2.83
CA TRP A 529 -14.19 1.45 -3.84
C TRP A 529 -14.08 0.13 -4.61
N GLN A 530 -12.89 -0.27 -5.02
CA GLN A 530 -12.65 -1.52 -5.74
C GLN A 530 -12.94 -2.76 -4.87
N ARG A 531 -12.74 -2.67 -3.55
CA ARG A 531 -13.24 -3.67 -2.60
C ARG A 531 -14.77 -3.77 -2.69
N LYS A 532 -15.47 -2.64 -2.50
CA LYS A 532 -16.95 -2.58 -2.57
C LYS A 532 -17.51 -3.03 -3.92
N LEU A 533 -16.84 -2.69 -5.02
CA LEU A 533 -17.23 -3.05 -6.38
C LEU A 533 -17.19 -4.57 -6.59
N ARG A 534 -16.19 -5.27 -6.04
CA ARG A 534 -16.07 -6.72 -6.15
C ARG A 534 -17.15 -7.50 -5.41
N HIS A 535 -17.72 -6.91 -4.36
CA HIS A 535 -18.90 -7.46 -3.69
C HIS A 535 -20.16 -7.41 -4.58
N GLN A 536 -20.14 -6.63 -5.67
CA GLN A 536 -21.21 -6.56 -6.66
C GLN A 536 -20.79 -7.21 -7.99
N PRO A 537 -20.97 -8.53 -8.16
CA PRO A 537 -20.36 -9.29 -9.26
C PRO A 537 -20.84 -8.84 -10.65
N THR A 538 -22.09 -8.40 -10.78
CA THR A 538 -22.65 -7.90 -12.05
C THR A 538 -22.00 -6.59 -12.47
N LEU A 539 -21.92 -5.62 -11.55
CA LEU A 539 -21.33 -4.31 -11.82
C LEU A 539 -19.81 -4.43 -12.04
N TYR A 540 -19.13 -5.29 -11.28
CA TYR A 540 -17.72 -5.61 -11.47
C TYR A 540 -17.44 -6.20 -12.86
N TRP A 541 -18.28 -7.12 -13.35
CA TRP A 541 -18.11 -7.70 -14.68
C TRP A 541 -18.19 -6.64 -15.79
N PHE A 542 -19.17 -5.74 -15.72
CA PHE A 542 -19.26 -4.63 -16.69
C PHE A 542 -18.09 -3.65 -16.56
N SER A 543 -17.71 -3.30 -15.32
CA SER A 543 -16.65 -2.31 -15.03
C SER A 543 -15.25 -2.80 -15.42
N SER A 544 -14.96 -4.08 -15.21
CA SER A 544 -13.66 -4.69 -15.55
C SER A 544 -13.37 -4.76 -17.05
N HIS A 545 -14.40 -4.72 -17.90
CA HIS A 545 -14.27 -4.79 -19.36
C HIS A 545 -14.44 -3.42 -20.05
N MET A 546 -14.11 -2.33 -19.37
CA MET A 546 -14.28 -0.96 -19.87
C MET A 546 -13.64 -0.73 -21.26
N SER A 547 -12.44 -1.26 -21.49
CA SER A 547 -11.73 -1.15 -22.77
C SER A 547 -12.49 -1.81 -23.93
N LEU A 548 -13.05 -3.00 -23.70
CA LEU A 548 -13.84 -3.74 -24.69
C LEU A 548 -15.10 -2.97 -25.11
N TRP A 549 -15.84 -2.39 -24.16
CA TRP A 549 -17.03 -1.58 -24.47
C TRP A 549 -16.67 -0.33 -25.27
N SER A 550 -15.53 0.29 -24.95
CA SER A 550 -14.99 1.43 -25.69
C SER A 550 -14.65 1.05 -27.13
N ASP A 551 -13.95 -0.07 -27.33
CA ASP A 551 -13.55 -0.59 -28.65
C ASP A 551 -14.75 -0.91 -29.53
N ILE A 552 -15.77 -1.57 -28.96
CA ILE A 552 -17.01 -1.88 -29.68
C ILE A 552 -17.69 -0.60 -30.16
N SER A 553 -17.79 0.42 -29.30
CA SER A 553 -18.45 1.69 -29.66
C SER A 553 -17.73 2.38 -30.81
N PHE A 554 -16.40 2.47 -30.74
CA PHE A 554 -15.59 3.08 -31.78
C PHE A 554 -15.67 2.32 -33.12
N ASN A 555 -15.63 0.98 -33.08
CA ASN A 555 -15.77 0.15 -34.28
C ASN A 555 -17.15 0.33 -34.95
N PHE A 556 -18.23 0.43 -34.17
CA PHE A 556 -19.55 0.74 -34.70
C PHE A 556 -19.59 2.15 -35.32
N ALA A 557 -18.99 3.15 -34.67
CA ALA A 557 -18.90 4.50 -35.24
C ALA A 557 -18.18 4.50 -36.60
N VAL A 558 -17.03 3.83 -36.71
CA VAL A 558 -16.29 3.69 -37.98
C VAL A 558 -17.15 3.00 -39.04
N LEU A 559 -17.80 1.89 -38.69
CA LEU A 559 -18.58 1.10 -39.63
C LEU A 559 -19.82 1.84 -40.15
N ILE A 560 -20.55 2.53 -39.26
CA ILE A 560 -21.69 3.38 -39.63
C ILE A 560 -21.24 4.47 -40.61
N ASN A 561 -20.13 5.16 -40.31
CA ASN A 561 -19.61 6.22 -41.19
C ASN A 561 -19.15 5.69 -42.55
N ILE A 562 -18.55 4.49 -42.62
CA ILE A 562 -18.21 3.84 -43.90
C ILE A 562 -19.48 3.57 -44.71
N LEU A 563 -20.54 3.05 -44.08
CA LEU A 563 -21.81 2.79 -44.76
C LEU A 563 -22.48 4.08 -45.26
N VAL A 564 -22.50 5.12 -44.44
CA VAL A 564 -23.01 6.45 -44.83
C VAL A 564 -22.19 6.97 -46.02
N ALA A 565 -20.86 6.88 -45.99
CA ALA A 565 -20.00 7.35 -47.08
C ALA A 565 -20.22 6.61 -48.41
N VAL A 566 -20.48 5.30 -48.37
CA VAL A 566 -20.67 4.48 -49.58
C VAL A 566 -22.06 4.68 -50.21
N PHE A 567 -23.10 4.83 -49.39
CA PHE A 567 -24.48 4.77 -49.86
C PHE A 567 -25.24 6.10 -49.83
N TYR A 568 -24.62 7.20 -49.37
CA TYR A 568 -25.23 8.52 -49.41
C TYR A 568 -25.20 9.13 -50.83
N PRO A 569 -26.26 9.80 -51.30
CA PRO A 569 -27.56 10.00 -50.65
C PRO A 569 -28.47 8.76 -50.75
N PHE A 570 -29.17 8.45 -49.65
CA PHE A 570 -29.96 7.21 -49.46
C PHE A 570 -31.21 7.08 -50.35
N ASN A 571 -31.52 8.11 -51.14
CA ASN A 571 -32.72 8.21 -51.96
C ASN A 571 -32.67 7.34 -53.24
N LYS A 572 -31.53 6.69 -53.52
CA LYS A 572 -31.42 5.70 -54.59
C LYS A 572 -31.76 4.33 -54.00
N GLY A 573 -32.94 3.82 -54.33
CA GLY A 573 -33.28 2.43 -54.01
C GLY A 573 -32.15 1.49 -54.45
N LEU A 574 -31.70 0.64 -53.54
CA LEU A 574 -30.66 -0.34 -53.85
C LEU A 574 -31.16 -1.24 -54.98
N LYS A 575 -30.34 -1.44 -56.01
CA LYS A 575 -30.65 -2.42 -57.07
C LYS A 575 -30.78 -3.79 -56.42
N GLU A 576 -31.81 -4.54 -56.80
CA GLU A 576 -31.97 -5.93 -56.38
C GLU A 576 -30.69 -6.71 -56.68
N LEU A 577 -30.18 -7.47 -55.70
CA LEU A 577 -29.03 -8.33 -55.88
C LEU A 577 -29.33 -9.39 -56.94
N ASP A 578 -28.41 -9.58 -57.89
CA ASP A 578 -28.41 -10.76 -58.75
C ASP A 578 -28.51 -12.03 -57.87
N PRO A 579 -29.40 -12.99 -58.19
CA PRO A 579 -29.52 -14.26 -57.48
C PRO A 579 -28.19 -14.95 -57.17
N ARG A 580 -27.18 -14.82 -58.03
CA ARG A 580 -25.84 -15.37 -57.79
C ARG A 580 -25.09 -14.65 -56.65
N ALA A 581 -25.19 -13.33 -56.61
CA ALA A 581 -24.60 -12.51 -55.55
C ALA A 581 -25.34 -12.72 -54.21
N SER A 582 -26.67 -12.85 -54.25
CA SER A 582 -27.47 -13.20 -53.07
C SER A 582 -27.08 -14.57 -52.49
N ALA A 583 -26.95 -15.60 -53.35
CA ALA A 583 -26.51 -16.92 -52.94
C ALA A 583 -25.07 -16.92 -52.39
N ALA A 584 -24.18 -16.09 -52.94
CA ALA A 584 -22.81 -15.92 -52.44
C ALA A 584 -22.76 -15.28 -51.04
N ILE A 585 -23.65 -14.32 -50.74
CA ILE A 585 -23.72 -13.71 -49.40
C ILE A 585 -24.26 -14.73 -48.37
N TRP A 586 -25.25 -15.55 -48.75
CA TRP A 586 -25.76 -16.63 -47.90
C TRP A 586 -24.73 -17.73 -47.64
N SER A 587 -23.99 -18.14 -48.67
CA SER A 587 -22.91 -19.11 -48.50
C SER A 587 -21.77 -18.55 -47.66
N ALA A 588 -21.42 -17.27 -47.82
CA ALA A 588 -20.45 -16.59 -46.96
C ALA A 588 -20.90 -16.53 -45.50
N LEU A 589 -22.17 -16.21 -45.21
CA LEU A 589 -22.74 -16.24 -43.86
C LEU A 589 -22.68 -17.64 -43.23
N LEU A 590 -23.03 -18.68 -43.99
CA LEU A 590 -22.99 -20.05 -43.51
C LEU A 590 -21.55 -20.54 -43.26
N LEU A 591 -20.63 -20.28 -44.19
CA LEU A 591 -19.22 -20.66 -44.07
C LEU A 591 -18.54 -19.94 -42.90
N THR A 592 -18.82 -18.65 -42.71
CA THR A 592 -18.28 -17.89 -41.57
C THR A 592 -18.89 -18.34 -40.25
N LEU A 593 -20.18 -18.71 -40.21
CA LEU A 593 -20.82 -19.30 -39.03
C LEU A 593 -20.19 -20.66 -38.66
N ILE A 594 -19.99 -21.54 -39.64
CA ILE A 594 -19.29 -22.83 -39.43
C ILE A 594 -17.87 -22.58 -38.92
N ALA A 595 -17.15 -21.61 -39.50
CA ALA A 595 -15.81 -21.25 -39.05
C ALA A 595 -15.78 -20.73 -37.60
N ILE A 596 -16.78 -19.95 -37.16
CA ILE A 596 -16.91 -19.50 -35.76
C ILE A 596 -17.11 -20.69 -34.82
N VAL A 597 -17.98 -21.63 -35.18
CA VAL A 597 -18.28 -22.81 -34.34
C VAL A 597 -17.08 -23.76 -34.26
N MET A 598 -16.37 -23.97 -35.38
CA MET A 598 -15.18 -24.84 -35.39
C MET A 598 -13.96 -24.19 -34.73
N LYS A 599 -13.77 -22.88 -34.94
CA LYS A 599 -12.65 -22.12 -34.37
C LYS A 599 -13.03 -20.64 -34.21
N PRO A 600 -13.48 -20.21 -33.01
CA PRO A 600 -13.84 -18.82 -32.77
C PRO A 600 -12.57 -17.96 -32.86
N SER A 601 -12.42 -17.28 -33.99
CA SER A 601 -11.33 -16.33 -34.24
C SER A 601 -11.90 -14.94 -34.46
N VAL A 602 -11.16 -13.90 -34.06
CA VAL A 602 -11.55 -12.50 -34.28
C VAL A 602 -11.80 -12.22 -35.77
N GLY A 603 -11.02 -12.84 -36.66
CA GLY A 603 -11.24 -12.77 -38.11
C GLY A 603 -12.56 -13.38 -38.55
N SER A 604 -12.88 -14.59 -38.07
CA SER A 604 -14.15 -15.27 -38.39
C SER A 604 -15.37 -14.47 -37.91
N MET A 605 -15.29 -13.91 -36.70
CA MET A 605 -16.36 -13.06 -36.12
C MET A 605 -16.55 -11.79 -36.96
N ARG A 606 -15.48 -11.08 -37.30
CA ARG A 606 -15.56 -9.87 -38.13
C ARG A 606 -16.15 -10.16 -39.51
N MET A 607 -15.73 -11.24 -40.17
CA MET A 607 -16.27 -11.61 -41.48
C MET A 607 -17.76 -11.96 -41.42
N PHE A 608 -18.20 -12.64 -40.36
CA PHE A 608 -19.62 -12.93 -40.14
C PHE A 608 -20.43 -11.65 -39.92
N PHE A 609 -19.95 -10.71 -39.11
CA PHE A 609 -20.62 -9.41 -38.90
C PHE A 609 -20.71 -8.60 -40.21
N VAL A 610 -19.64 -8.53 -40.99
CA VAL A 610 -19.63 -7.82 -42.28
C VAL A 610 -20.61 -8.49 -43.27
N ALA A 611 -20.60 -9.82 -43.39
CA ALA A 611 -21.52 -10.54 -44.26
C ALA A 611 -22.99 -10.38 -43.81
N GLY A 612 -23.24 -10.38 -42.49
CA GLY A 612 -24.55 -10.14 -41.90
C GLY A 612 -25.09 -8.72 -42.16
N ILE A 613 -24.25 -7.69 -42.00
CA ILE A 613 -24.61 -6.31 -42.30
C ILE A 613 -24.87 -6.13 -43.79
N LEU A 614 -24.00 -6.65 -44.65
CA LEU A 614 -24.18 -6.60 -46.10
C LEU A 614 -25.51 -7.27 -46.50
N ARG A 615 -25.85 -8.41 -45.89
CA ARG A 615 -27.13 -9.07 -46.13
C ARG A 615 -28.31 -8.22 -45.67
N SER A 616 -28.26 -7.65 -44.47
CA SER A 616 -29.30 -6.80 -43.88
C SER A 616 -29.63 -5.61 -44.78
N ILE A 617 -28.59 -4.96 -45.34
CA ILE A 617 -28.73 -3.82 -46.25
C ILE A 617 -29.59 -4.18 -47.47
N TYR A 618 -29.35 -5.34 -48.08
CA TYR A 618 -30.10 -5.76 -49.26
C TYR A 618 -31.41 -6.52 -48.97
N SER A 619 -31.66 -6.97 -47.74
CA SER A 619 -32.92 -7.62 -47.37
C SER A 619 -33.95 -6.66 -46.78
N VAL A 620 -33.55 -5.82 -45.83
CA VAL A 620 -34.44 -4.91 -45.08
C VAL A 620 -34.30 -3.46 -45.57
N GLY A 621 -33.17 -3.14 -46.20
CA GLY A 621 -32.81 -1.78 -46.61
C GLY A 621 -31.76 -1.16 -45.71
N LEU A 622 -31.13 -0.11 -46.23
CA LEU A 622 -30.04 0.59 -45.54
C LEU A 622 -30.52 1.39 -44.31
N GLY A 623 -31.63 2.13 -44.44
CA GLY A 623 -32.17 2.95 -43.35
C GLY A 623 -32.44 2.16 -42.06
N PRO A 624 -33.24 1.06 -42.10
CA PRO A 624 -33.46 0.22 -40.93
C PRO A 624 -32.18 -0.42 -40.37
N THR A 625 -31.23 -0.78 -41.25
CA THR A 625 -29.94 -1.34 -40.82
C THR A 625 -29.10 -0.31 -40.07
N LEU A 626 -29.03 0.94 -40.56
CA LEU A 626 -28.33 2.04 -39.88
C LEU A 626 -28.99 2.39 -38.55
N TRP A 627 -30.32 2.42 -38.48
CA TRP A 627 -31.04 2.64 -37.24
C TRP A 627 -30.75 1.56 -36.19
N LEU A 628 -30.75 0.28 -36.59
CA LEU A 628 -30.40 -0.83 -35.70
C LEU A 628 -28.98 -0.71 -35.17
N MET A 629 -28.00 -0.44 -36.05
CA MET A 629 -26.60 -0.28 -35.66
C MET A 629 -26.40 0.94 -34.75
N GLY A 630 -27.07 2.05 -35.04
CA GLY A 630 -27.07 3.25 -34.21
C GLY A 630 -27.65 3.01 -32.82
N ALA A 631 -28.78 2.29 -32.73
CA ALA A 631 -29.40 1.90 -31.47
C ALA A 631 -28.49 0.98 -30.64
N ILE A 632 -27.85 -0.01 -31.26
CA ILE A 632 -26.86 -0.88 -30.60
C ILE A 632 -25.67 -0.04 -30.08
N ASN A 633 -25.19 0.92 -30.85
CA ASN A 633 -24.08 1.77 -30.42
C ASN A 633 -24.46 2.68 -29.22
N VAL A 634 -25.68 3.23 -29.20
CA VAL A 634 -26.20 4.01 -28.06
C VAL A 634 -26.27 3.14 -26.80
N LEU A 635 -26.83 1.93 -26.91
CA LEU A 635 -26.90 0.98 -25.80
C LEU A 635 -25.51 0.60 -25.29
N ASN A 636 -24.60 0.25 -26.19
CA ASN A 636 -23.21 -0.08 -25.87
C ASN A 636 -22.49 1.09 -25.18
N LYS A 637 -22.71 2.33 -25.64
CA LYS A 637 -22.12 3.51 -25.00
C LYS A 637 -22.72 3.79 -23.63
N GLY A 638 -24.02 3.50 -23.43
CA GLY A 638 -24.65 3.53 -22.11
C GLY A 638 -24.01 2.54 -21.14
N VAL A 639 -23.77 1.29 -21.59
CA VAL A 639 -23.04 0.27 -20.81
C VAL A 639 -21.62 0.72 -20.50
N PHE A 640 -20.90 1.27 -21.48
CA PHE A 640 -19.57 1.86 -21.26
C PHE A 640 -19.59 2.97 -20.20
N LEU A 641 -20.58 3.86 -20.23
CA LEU A 641 -20.67 4.95 -19.25
C LEU A 641 -20.88 4.41 -17.83
N VAL A 642 -21.76 3.43 -17.66
CA VAL A 642 -21.97 2.76 -16.36
C VAL A 642 -20.70 2.05 -15.90
N SER A 643 -20.00 1.35 -16.82
CA SER A 643 -18.71 0.69 -16.58
C SER A 643 -17.61 1.68 -16.16
N PHE A 644 -17.49 2.82 -16.85
CA PHE A 644 -16.55 3.89 -16.51
C PHE A 644 -16.86 4.49 -15.13
N MET A 645 -18.13 4.79 -14.87
CA MET A 645 -18.57 5.34 -13.59
C MET A 645 -18.34 4.36 -12.44
N GLY A 646 -18.56 3.07 -12.72
CA GLY A 646 -18.33 1.95 -11.82
C GLY A 646 -16.85 1.70 -11.54
N ASN A 647 -15.95 1.81 -12.52
CA ASN A 647 -14.52 1.61 -12.28
C ASN A 647 -13.87 2.75 -11.49
N ASN A 648 -14.26 4.00 -11.79
CA ASN A 648 -13.69 5.20 -11.16
C ASN A 648 -14.35 5.61 -9.84
N GLY A 649 -15.38 4.89 -9.39
CA GLY A 649 -16.10 5.20 -8.14
C GLY A 649 -16.84 6.53 -8.14
N THR A 650 -17.17 7.07 -9.32
CA THR A 650 -17.93 8.34 -9.41
C THR A 650 -19.33 8.28 -8.80
N PHE A 651 -19.85 7.08 -8.53
CA PHE A 651 -21.14 6.89 -7.84
C PHE A 651 -21.13 7.36 -6.38
N SER A 652 -19.99 7.31 -5.69
CA SER A 652 -19.87 7.76 -4.29
C SER A 652 -19.58 9.26 -4.17
N ARG A 653 -19.17 9.91 -5.27
CA ARG A 653 -18.78 11.33 -5.32
C ARG A 653 -19.98 12.27 -5.43
N SER A 654 -19.78 13.53 -5.06
CA SER A 654 -20.84 14.55 -5.17
C SER A 654 -21.17 14.86 -6.64
N ARG A 655 -22.43 15.25 -6.93
CA ARG A 655 -22.86 15.60 -8.30
C ARG A 655 -22.05 16.74 -8.90
N TYR A 656 -21.60 17.69 -8.07
CA TYR A 656 -20.76 18.80 -8.52
C TYR A 656 -19.39 18.32 -9.00
N GLU A 657 -18.74 17.44 -8.24
CA GLU A 657 -17.44 16.86 -8.59
C GLU A 657 -17.52 16.06 -9.90
N ASN A 658 -18.62 15.34 -10.10
CA ASN A 658 -18.87 14.61 -11.34
C ASN A 658 -19.01 15.55 -12.54
N LEU A 659 -19.67 16.70 -12.41
CA LEU A 659 -19.80 17.71 -13.47
C LEU A 659 -18.48 18.41 -13.81
N THR A 660 -17.57 18.52 -12.85
CA THR A 660 -16.24 19.11 -13.08
C THR A 660 -15.26 18.14 -13.75
N ASN A 661 -15.54 16.83 -13.75
CA ASN A 661 -14.67 15.84 -14.37
C ASN A 661 -14.80 15.86 -15.91
N PHE A 662 -13.77 16.39 -16.58
CA PHE A 662 -13.74 16.51 -18.04
C PHE A 662 -13.91 15.16 -18.77
N GLU A 663 -13.33 14.06 -18.25
CA GLU A 663 -13.45 12.74 -18.88
C GLU A 663 -14.90 12.23 -18.88
N LEU A 664 -15.61 12.42 -17.76
CA LEU A 664 -17.03 12.04 -17.66
C LEU A 664 -17.89 12.89 -18.60
N VAL A 665 -17.67 14.22 -18.61
CA VAL A 665 -18.38 15.14 -19.49
C VAL A 665 -18.14 14.80 -20.96
N TYR A 666 -16.91 14.44 -21.33
CA TYR A 666 -16.58 13.98 -22.69
C TYR A 666 -17.40 12.75 -23.08
N HIS A 667 -17.49 11.74 -22.21
CA HIS A 667 -18.24 10.52 -22.50
C HIS A 667 -19.76 10.72 -22.53
N VAL A 668 -20.29 11.61 -21.69
CA VAL A 668 -21.71 12.04 -21.75
C VAL A 668 -21.99 12.79 -23.06
N GLY A 669 -21.09 13.69 -23.47
CA GLY A 669 -21.18 14.38 -24.76
C GLY A 669 -21.12 13.42 -25.96
N TYR A 670 -20.26 12.39 -25.89
CA TYR A 670 -20.20 11.34 -26.91
C TYR A 670 -21.51 10.55 -26.99
N LEU A 671 -22.11 10.19 -25.85
CA LEU A 671 -23.42 9.52 -25.81
C LEU A 671 -24.51 10.41 -26.44
N LEU A 672 -24.50 11.71 -26.15
CA LEU A 672 -25.42 12.67 -26.76
C LEU A 672 -25.27 12.70 -28.29
N LEU A 673 -24.05 12.71 -28.81
CA LEU A 673 -23.78 12.64 -30.25
C LEU A 673 -24.29 11.32 -30.87
N CYS A 674 -24.16 10.19 -30.17
CA CYS A 674 -24.75 8.92 -30.63
C CYS A 674 -26.29 9.00 -30.74
N VAL A 675 -26.96 9.64 -29.77
CA VAL A 675 -28.42 9.82 -29.78
C VAL A 675 -28.85 10.80 -30.89
N LEU A 676 -28.12 11.90 -31.08
CA LEU A 676 -28.36 12.86 -32.17
C LEU A 676 -28.14 12.25 -33.56
N GLY A 677 -27.17 11.34 -33.69
CA GLY A 677 -26.97 10.56 -34.92
C GLY A 677 -28.13 9.61 -35.22
N LEU A 678 -28.75 9.02 -34.18
CA LEU A 678 -29.85 8.08 -34.33
C LEU A 678 -31.21 8.77 -34.60
N CYS A 679 -31.51 9.86 -33.89
CA CYS A 679 -32.81 10.52 -33.93
C CYS A 679 -32.84 11.78 -34.81
N GLY A 680 -31.69 12.40 -35.07
CA GLY A 680 -31.56 13.69 -35.76
C GLY A 680 -31.15 13.54 -37.22
N HIS A 681 -29.85 13.36 -37.46
CA HIS A 681 -29.27 13.25 -38.80
C HIS A 681 -27.95 12.47 -38.78
N GLU A 682 -27.67 11.69 -39.83
CA GLU A 682 -26.52 10.79 -39.91
C GLU A 682 -25.17 11.52 -39.87
N PHE A 683 -25.16 12.82 -40.15
CA PHE A 683 -23.98 13.70 -40.02
C PHE A 683 -23.33 13.63 -38.63
N PHE A 684 -24.11 13.52 -37.55
CA PHE A 684 -23.55 13.49 -36.20
C PHE A 684 -22.65 12.27 -35.95
N TYR A 685 -22.83 11.18 -36.70
CA TYR A 685 -21.91 10.04 -36.64
C TYR A 685 -20.50 10.41 -37.08
N SER A 686 -20.32 11.39 -37.98
CA SER A 686 -19.00 11.81 -38.44
C SER A 686 -18.15 12.44 -37.33
N LEU A 687 -18.79 13.12 -36.37
CA LEU A 687 -18.13 13.73 -35.22
C LEU A 687 -17.61 12.66 -34.24
N LEU A 688 -18.23 11.48 -34.19
CA LEU A 688 -17.78 10.37 -33.33
C LEU A 688 -16.40 9.83 -33.76
N LEU A 689 -16.00 10.04 -35.02
CA LEU A 689 -14.68 9.61 -35.50
C LEU A 689 -13.53 10.40 -34.85
N LEU A 690 -13.79 11.62 -34.33
CA LEU A 690 -12.79 12.43 -33.64
C LEU A 690 -12.26 11.76 -32.36
N ASP A 691 -12.99 10.77 -31.82
CA ASP A 691 -12.55 9.96 -30.68
C ASP A 691 -11.23 9.22 -30.94
N ILE A 692 -10.83 9.01 -32.20
CA ILE A 692 -9.52 8.46 -32.55
C ILE A 692 -8.36 9.25 -31.92
N ILE A 693 -8.52 10.57 -31.75
CA ILE A 693 -7.50 11.46 -31.17
C ILE A 693 -7.24 11.12 -29.70
N PHE A 694 -8.30 10.81 -28.94
CA PHE A 694 -8.19 10.50 -27.51
C PHE A 694 -7.80 9.04 -27.24
N ARG A 695 -8.05 8.14 -28.20
CA ARG A 695 -7.72 6.72 -28.09
C ARG A 695 -6.24 6.42 -28.36
N ASP A 696 -5.63 7.14 -29.29
CA ASP A 696 -4.23 6.94 -29.65
C ASP A 696 -3.34 8.02 -29.02
N SER A 697 -2.41 7.59 -28.15
CA SER A 697 -1.51 8.51 -27.44
C SER A 697 -0.56 9.25 -28.38
N THR A 698 -0.25 8.71 -29.55
CA THR A 698 0.63 9.37 -30.53
C THR A 698 -0.11 10.49 -31.25
N LEU A 699 -1.35 10.26 -31.68
CA LEU A 699 -2.21 11.30 -32.28
C LEU A 699 -2.55 12.40 -31.28
N LEU A 700 -2.72 12.05 -30.01
CA LEU A 700 -2.89 13.05 -28.96
C LEU A 700 -1.64 13.94 -28.85
N GLN A 701 -0.44 13.37 -28.87
CA GLN A 701 0.82 14.13 -28.87
C GLN A 701 0.97 15.03 -30.10
N VAL A 702 0.53 14.57 -31.28
CA VAL A 702 0.47 15.39 -32.51
C VAL A 702 -0.52 16.55 -32.37
N THR A 703 -1.65 16.34 -31.68
CA THR A 703 -2.62 17.42 -31.42
C THR A 703 -2.09 18.40 -30.35
N GLN A 704 -1.34 17.89 -29.38
CA GLN A 704 -0.70 18.67 -28.32
C GLN A 704 0.39 19.60 -28.87
N SER A 705 1.09 19.24 -29.95
CA SER A 705 2.09 20.12 -30.57
C SER A 705 1.49 21.42 -31.11
N VAL A 706 0.20 21.43 -31.47
CA VAL A 706 -0.52 22.64 -31.90
C VAL A 706 -1.19 23.34 -30.72
N THR A 707 -1.75 22.58 -29.77
CA THR A 707 -2.56 23.15 -28.68
C THR A 707 -1.75 23.71 -27.51
N ARG A 708 -0.58 23.15 -27.17
CA ARG A 708 0.23 23.57 -26.02
C ARG A 708 0.69 25.03 -26.12
N ASN A 709 1.23 25.41 -27.29
CA ASN A 709 1.61 26.78 -27.60
C ASN A 709 0.58 27.45 -28.53
N GLY A 710 -0.70 27.09 -28.41
CA GLY A 710 -1.77 27.64 -29.25
C GLY A 710 -1.88 29.17 -29.18
N LYS A 711 -1.47 29.79 -28.06
CA LYS A 711 -1.41 31.26 -27.92
C LYS A 711 -0.45 31.91 -28.90
N SER A 712 0.75 31.35 -29.13
CA SER A 712 1.72 31.93 -30.07
C SER A 712 1.26 31.76 -31.52
N ILE A 713 0.63 30.62 -31.84
CA ILE A 713 0.01 30.38 -33.16
C ILE A 713 -1.13 31.38 -33.39
N LEU A 714 -2.01 31.58 -32.40
CA LEU A 714 -3.12 32.54 -32.50
C LEU A 714 -2.59 33.98 -32.68
N LEU A 715 -1.56 34.38 -31.93
CA LEU A 715 -0.93 35.69 -32.10
C LEU A 715 -0.29 35.86 -33.49
N THR A 716 0.31 34.79 -34.02
CA THR A 716 0.87 34.80 -35.39
C THR A 716 -0.22 34.89 -36.45
N MET A 717 -1.35 34.19 -36.27
CA MET A 717 -2.53 34.32 -37.14
C MET A 717 -3.13 35.73 -37.08
N MET A 718 -3.15 36.34 -35.89
CA MET A 718 -3.57 37.74 -35.74
C MET A 718 -2.61 38.70 -36.46
N LEU A 719 -1.30 38.48 -36.36
CA LEU A 719 -0.31 39.24 -37.15
C LEU A 719 -0.55 39.07 -38.66
N ALA A 720 -0.82 37.84 -39.12
CA ALA A 720 -1.16 37.56 -40.51
C ALA A 720 -2.39 38.35 -40.96
N LEU A 721 -3.45 38.37 -40.14
CA LEU A 721 -4.68 39.10 -40.41
C LEU A 721 -4.44 40.62 -40.47
N ILE A 722 -3.59 41.16 -39.58
CA ILE A 722 -3.20 42.58 -39.60
C ILE A 722 -2.42 42.91 -40.87
N LEU A 723 -1.47 42.07 -41.27
CA LEU A 723 -0.71 42.27 -42.51
C LEU A 723 -1.63 42.23 -43.73
N ILE A 724 -2.53 41.25 -43.81
CA ILE A 724 -3.53 41.15 -44.89
C ILE A 724 -4.42 42.39 -44.91
N TYR A 725 -4.88 42.87 -43.75
CA TYR A 725 -5.64 44.11 -43.64
C TYR A 725 -4.88 45.32 -44.22
N LEU A 726 -3.59 45.47 -43.90
CA LEU A 726 -2.75 46.54 -44.45
C LEU A 726 -2.60 46.42 -45.98
N PHE A 727 -2.39 45.22 -46.50
CA PHE A 727 -2.33 44.99 -47.95
C PHE A 727 -3.68 45.27 -48.64
N SER A 728 -4.81 44.91 -48.03
CA SER A 728 -6.15 45.22 -48.54
C SER A 728 -6.46 46.71 -48.53
N LEU A 729 -5.98 47.47 -47.53
CA LEU A 729 -6.08 48.94 -47.52
C LEU A 729 -5.28 49.56 -48.67
N LEU A 730 -4.03 49.12 -48.86
CA LEU A 730 -3.18 49.57 -49.96
C LEU A 730 -3.83 49.26 -51.31
N ALA A 731 -4.35 48.04 -51.48
CA ALA A 731 -5.06 47.62 -52.69
C ALA A 731 -6.32 48.45 -52.98
N SER A 732 -7.09 48.82 -51.96
CA SER A 732 -8.29 49.66 -52.11
C SER A 732 -7.95 51.11 -52.44
N SER A 733 -6.76 51.59 -52.07
CA SER A 733 -6.33 52.98 -52.30
C SER A 733 -5.75 53.22 -53.70
N ILE A 734 -5.34 52.16 -54.41
CA ILE A 734 -4.75 52.26 -55.75
C ILE A 734 -5.84 52.01 -56.80
N PRO A 735 -6.17 53.00 -57.65
CA PRO A 735 -7.17 52.83 -58.72
C PRO A 735 -6.81 51.66 -59.64
N ASN A 736 -7.81 50.86 -60.04
CA ASN A 736 -7.69 49.71 -60.95
C ASN A 736 -6.87 48.49 -60.47
N VAL A 737 -6.44 48.43 -59.20
CA VAL A 737 -5.66 47.28 -58.69
C VAL A 737 -6.53 46.06 -58.36
N LEU A 738 -7.69 46.24 -57.74
CA LEU A 738 -8.56 45.13 -57.33
C LEU A 738 -9.93 45.09 -58.03
N HIS A 739 -10.23 46.06 -58.89
CA HIS A 739 -11.60 46.27 -59.38
C HIS A 739 -12.04 45.31 -60.49
N GLN A 740 -11.16 44.43 -60.97
CA GLN A 740 -11.49 43.49 -62.04
C GLN A 740 -10.88 42.10 -61.79
N TYR A 741 -11.76 41.16 -61.44
CA TYR A 741 -11.51 39.73 -61.37
C TYR A 741 -11.88 39.13 -62.75
N CYS A 742 -10.95 38.44 -63.43
CA CYS A 742 -11.28 37.66 -64.64
C CYS A 742 -11.63 36.23 -64.22
N THR A 743 -12.88 35.84 -64.41
CA THR A 743 -13.38 34.45 -64.31
C THR A 743 -13.11 33.72 -65.62
N LYS A 744 -12.06 32.89 -65.65
CA LYS A 744 -11.73 31.86 -66.68
C LYS A 744 -11.67 32.26 -68.17
N ASP A 745 -10.49 31.99 -68.76
CA ASP A 745 -10.14 31.69 -70.16
C ASP A 745 -10.60 32.57 -71.34
N ASN A 746 -11.51 33.53 -71.19
CA ASN A 746 -11.96 34.40 -72.29
C ASN A 746 -11.69 35.89 -72.10
N CYS A 747 -10.68 36.28 -71.30
CA CYS A 747 -10.16 37.65 -71.33
C CYS A 747 -9.20 37.83 -72.55
N VAL A 748 -9.70 37.56 -73.76
CA VAL A 748 -9.03 37.88 -75.02
C VAL A 748 -9.70 39.13 -75.62
N ASN A 749 -8.92 40.21 -75.66
CA ASN A 749 -9.10 41.42 -76.47
C ASN A 749 -10.24 42.37 -76.11
N ASP A 750 -10.12 43.08 -74.99
CA ASP A 750 -10.89 44.31 -74.75
C ASP A 750 -10.09 45.57 -75.17
N THR A 751 -9.55 45.55 -76.40
CA THR A 751 -9.03 46.74 -77.08
C THR A 751 -9.87 47.15 -78.29
N LEU A 752 -11.06 46.57 -78.50
CA LEU A 752 -11.88 46.87 -79.69
C LEU A 752 -13.36 47.23 -79.42
N SER A 753 -13.75 47.61 -78.20
CA SER A 753 -15.14 47.97 -77.90
C SER A 753 -15.47 49.48 -78.00
N VAL A 754 -14.55 50.34 -78.46
CA VAL A 754 -14.78 51.81 -78.52
C VAL A 754 -15.39 52.33 -79.84
N LEU A 755 -15.67 51.50 -80.85
CA LEU A 755 -16.03 52.03 -82.19
C LEU A 755 -17.29 51.50 -82.89
N THR A 756 -18.20 50.79 -82.21
CA THR A 756 -19.49 50.46 -82.83
C THR A 756 -20.66 50.65 -81.88
N ASN A 757 -21.41 51.74 -82.09
CA ASN A 757 -22.78 51.91 -81.62
C ASN A 757 -23.65 50.83 -82.27
N THR A 758 -23.77 49.68 -81.63
CA THR A 758 -24.84 48.72 -81.93
C THR A 758 -25.36 48.19 -80.61
N SER A 759 -26.61 48.53 -80.32
CA SER A 759 -27.42 47.93 -79.27
C SER A 759 -27.50 46.43 -79.51
N ILE A 760 -26.81 45.65 -78.69
CA ILE A 760 -27.02 44.21 -78.56
C ILE A 760 -27.40 43.98 -77.10
N GLU A 761 -28.66 43.61 -76.94
CA GLU A 761 -29.22 43.00 -75.75
C GLU A 761 -28.46 41.70 -75.42
N ASP A 762 -28.27 41.46 -74.12
CA ASP A 762 -27.92 40.17 -73.50
C ASP A 762 -26.55 39.55 -73.89
N VAL A 763 -25.48 40.02 -73.24
CA VAL A 763 -24.29 39.20 -72.95
C VAL A 763 -24.06 39.21 -71.44
N GLU A 764 -24.03 38.00 -70.88
CA GLU A 764 -24.09 37.64 -69.46
C GLU A 764 -23.12 38.41 -68.55
N ASP A 765 -23.64 38.77 -67.36
CA ASP A 765 -22.94 39.31 -66.18
C ASP A 765 -21.89 38.33 -65.61
N ASP A 766 -20.83 38.02 -66.36
CA ASP A 766 -19.77 37.11 -65.89
C ASP A 766 -18.63 37.83 -65.13
N VAL A 767 -18.69 39.15 -64.93
CA VAL A 767 -17.66 39.92 -64.20
C VAL A 767 -18.10 40.23 -62.77
N GLU A 768 -17.79 39.32 -61.84
CA GLU A 768 -18.04 39.52 -60.42
C GLU A 768 -17.02 40.51 -59.80
N ARG A 769 -17.44 41.75 -59.53
CA ARG A 769 -16.59 42.77 -58.91
C ARG A 769 -16.24 42.37 -57.46
N SER A 770 -14.97 42.09 -57.23
CA SER A 770 -14.44 41.80 -55.89
C SER A 770 -13.77 43.07 -55.34
N CYS A 771 -14.01 43.45 -54.07
CA CYS A 771 -13.46 44.67 -53.42
C CYS A 771 -14.12 46.02 -53.78
N ASP A 772 -15.45 46.08 -53.81
CA ASP A 772 -16.18 47.37 -53.78
C ASP A 772 -16.20 48.00 -52.37
N THR A 773 -16.05 47.17 -51.33
CA THR A 773 -15.91 47.61 -49.94
C THR A 773 -14.61 47.06 -49.36
N LEU A 774 -14.02 47.79 -48.40
CA LEU A 774 -12.81 47.34 -47.72
C LEU A 774 -12.98 45.96 -47.07
N PHE A 775 -14.17 45.67 -46.52
CA PHE A 775 -14.47 44.36 -45.95
C PHE A 775 -14.43 43.24 -47.01
N MET A 776 -15.09 43.44 -48.16
CA MET A 776 -15.00 42.49 -49.28
C MET A 776 -13.56 42.36 -49.79
N CYS A 777 -12.79 43.44 -49.73
CA CYS A 777 -11.37 43.43 -50.06
C CYS A 777 -10.57 42.51 -49.14
N ILE A 778 -10.72 42.66 -47.82
CA ILE A 778 -10.05 41.84 -46.81
C ILE A 778 -10.44 40.37 -46.99
N VAL A 779 -11.73 40.07 -47.16
CA VAL A 779 -12.21 38.70 -47.36
C VAL A 779 -11.66 38.10 -48.67
N THR A 780 -11.59 38.89 -49.74
CA THR A 780 -11.03 38.44 -51.03
C THR A 780 -9.53 38.19 -50.92
N THR A 781 -8.77 39.11 -50.32
CA THR A 781 -7.32 38.96 -50.10
C THR A 781 -7.01 37.80 -49.15
N LEU A 782 -7.80 37.60 -48.10
CA LEU A 782 -7.64 36.48 -47.17
C LEU A 782 -7.92 35.14 -47.86
N ASN A 783 -9.06 34.99 -48.53
CA ASN A 783 -9.47 33.72 -49.13
C ASN A 783 -8.66 33.41 -50.39
N LYS A 784 -8.61 34.32 -51.37
CA LYS A 784 -7.93 34.09 -52.64
C LYS A 784 -6.43 34.38 -52.56
N GLY A 785 -5.97 35.27 -51.68
CA GLY A 785 -4.54 35.59 -51.57
C GLY A 785 -3.73 34.54 -50.80
N LEU A 786 -4.28 33.95 -49.73
CA LEU A 786 -3.55 32.92 -48.96
C LEU A 786 -3.66 31.51 -49.57
N ARG A 787 -4.81 31.16 -50.17
CA ARG A 787 -5.06 29.79 -50.68
C ARG A 787 -4.42 29.52 -52.03
N ASN A 788 -4.15 30.56 -52.83
CA ASN A 788 -3.45 30.42 -54.10
C ASN A 788 -1.93 30.54 -53.84
N GLY A 789 -1.17 29.53 -54.28
CA GLY A 789 0.23 29.33 -53.87
C GLY A 789 1.20 30.44 -54.27
N GLY A 790 0.91 31.26 -55.29
CA GLY A 790 1.72 32.42 -55.69
C GLY A 790 1.27 33.76 -55.11
N GLY A 791 0.30 33.75 -54.19
CA GLY A 791 -0.23 34.96 -53.55
C GLY A 791 -1.40 35.59 -54.32
N ILE A 792 -1.75 36.83 -53.95
CA ILE A 792 -2.91 37.53 -54.53
C ILE A 792 -2.71 37.92 -56.01
N GLY A 793 -1.45 38.04 -56.46
CA GLY A 793 -1.12 38.43 -57.84
C GLY A 793 -1.62 37.46 -58.91
N ASP A 794 -1.70 36.16 -58.58
CA ASP A 794 -2.19 35.10 -59.50
C ASP A 794 -3.70 35.20 -59.80
N VAL A 795 -4.43 35.84 -58.90
CA VAL A 795 -5.91 35.92 -58.92
C VAL A 795 -6.37 37.17 -59.65
N LEU A 796 -5.56 38.21 -59.59
CA LEU A 796 -5.87 39.51 -60.11
C LEU A 796 -5.48 39.61 -61.58
N ARG A 797 -6.11 40.54 -62.31
CA ARG A 797 -5.79 40.79 -63.72
C ARG A 797 -4.29 41.06 -63.91
N GLN A 798 -3.69 40.40 -64.90
CA GLN A 798 -2.30 40.63 -65.29
C GLN A 798 -2.14 42.06 -65.85
N PRO A 799 -1.25 42.89 -65.27
CA PRO A 799 -1.07 44.27 -65.74
C PRO A 799 -0.28 44.30 -67.05
N SER A 800 -0.66 45.18 -67.98
CA SER A 800 0.13 45.43 -69.20
C SER A 800 1.38 46.24 -68.88
N SER A 801 2.49 45.99 -69.58
CA SER A 801 3.76 46.75 -69.42
C SER A 801 3.65 48.24 -69.77
N GLN A 802 2.55 48.64 -70.41
CA GLN A 802 2.27 50.03 -70.80
C GLN A 802 1.46 50.81 -69.74
N GLU A 803 0.98 50.15 -68.68
CA GLU A 803 0.21 50.81 -67.61
C GLU A 803 1.12 51.60 -66.66
N PRO A 804 0.75 52.83 -66.25
CA PRO A 804 1.59 53.68 -65.39
C PRO A 804 1.85 53.09 -64.00
N LEU A 805 1.00 52.16 -63.56
CA LEU A 805 1.08 51.50 -62.25
C LEU A 805 1.69 50.09 -62.32
N TYR A 806 2.18 49.64 -63.49
CA TYR A 806 2.75 48.30 -63.68
C TYR A 806 3.85 47.99 -62.65
N PHE A 807 4.80 48.91 -62.46
CA PHE A 807 5.92 48.70 -61.54
C PHE A 807 5.47 48.62 -60.07
N PHE A 808 4.58 49.51 -59.64
CA PHE A 808 4.02 49.47 -58.29
C PHE A 808 3.19 48.21 -58.04
N ARG A 809 2.51 47.71 -59.08
CA ARG A 809 1.75 46.47 -59.01
C ARG A 809 2.66 45.24 -58.82
N VAL A 810 3.73 45.13 -59.60
CA VAL A 810 4.71 44.04 -59.45
C VAL A 810 5.34 44.05 -58.06
N ILE A 811 5.66 45.23 -57.52
CA ILE A 811 6.18 45.35 -56.14
C ILE A 811 5.14 44.89 -55.12
N TYR A 812 3.87 45.30 -55.28
CA TYR A 812 2.79 44.88 -54.39
C TYR A 812 2.63 43.35 -54.37
N ASP A 813 2.59 42.71 -55.55
CA ASP A 813 2.44 41.26 -55.67
C ASP A 813 3.65 40.51 -55.06
N MET A 814 4.87 41.00 -55.31
CA MET A 814 6.09 40.43 -54.71
C MET A 814 6.15 40.62 -53.19
N MET A 815 5.80 41.79 -52.67
CA MET A 815 5.77 42.05 -51.23
C MET A 815 4.72 41.22 -50.52
N PHE A 816 3.54 41.06 -51.13
CA PHE A 816 2.51 40.17 -50.61
C PHE A 816 3.01 38.73 -50.57
N PHE A 817 3.64 38.24 -51.64
CA PHE A 817 4.20 36.90 -51.70
C PHE A 817 5.28 36.66 -50.63
N PHE A 818 6.29 37.54 -50.53
CA PHE A 818 7.37 37.35 -49.56
C PHE A 818 6.91 37.53 -48.11
N ILE A 819 6.13 38.56 -47.79
CA ILE A 819 5.79 38.89 -46.40
C ILE A 819 4.65 38.01 -45.89
N VAL A 820 3.58 37.86 -46.68
CA VAL A 820 2.38 37.16 -46.22
C VAL A 820 2.50 35.65 -46.44
N ILE A 821 2.96 35.20 -47.61
CA ILE A 821 3.08 33.76 -47.91
C ILE A 821 4.37 33.18 -47.34
N ILE A 822 5.53 33.69 -47.75
CA ILE A 822 6.81 33.08 -47.35
C ILE A 822 7.11 33.30 -45.87
N ILE A 823 7.02 34.52 -45.35
CA ILE A 823 7.40 34.77 -43.95
C ILE A 823 6.30 34.29 -43.01
N THR A 824 5.06 34.76 -43.18
CA THR A 824 4.02 34.54 -42.15
C THR A 824 3.55 33.08 -42.08
N LEU A 825 3.32 32.42 -43.22
CA LEU A 825 2.89 31.01 -43.23
C LEU A 825 3.99 30.07 -42.72
N ASN A 826 5.26 30.32 -43.08
CA ASN A 826 6.38 29.53 -42.57
C ASN A 826 6.69 29.84 -41.10
N LEU A 827 6.36 31.03 -40.57
CA LEU A 827 6.46 31.31 -39.13
C LEU A 827 5.49 30.41 -38.35
N ILE A 828 4.25 30.26 -38.83
CA ILE A 828 3.26 29.36 -38.22
C ILE A 828 3.78 27.92 -38.21
N PHE A 829 4.31 27.43 -39.32
CA PHE A 829 4.92 26.09 -39.38
C PHE A 829 6.16 25.97 -38.50
N GLY A 830 6.99 27.02 -38.42
CA GLY A 830 8.17 27.08 -37.57
C GLY A 830 7.82 26.88 -36.10
N VAL A 831 6.82 27.62 -35.59
CA VAL A 831 6.32 27.47 -34.22
C VAL A 831 5.83 26.04 -33.95
N ILE A 832 5.14 25.42 -34.90
CA ILE A 832 4.66 24.04 -34.76
C ILE A 832 5.83 23.04 -34.71
N ILE A 833 6.85 23.21 -35.56
CA ILE A 833 8.04 22.35 -35.59
C ILE A 833 8.83 22.45 -34.27
N ASP A 834 8.99 23.67 -33.75
CA ASP A 834 9.67 23.88 -32.47
C ASP A 834 8.92 23.18 -31.33
N ASN A 835 7.59 23.28 -31.29
CA ASN A 835 6.77 22.56 -30.31
C ASN A 835 6.94 21.03 -30.40
N PHE A 836 7.10 20.48 -31.60
CA PHE A 836 7.39 19.06 -31.78
C PHE A 836 8.76 18.68 -31.23
N ALA A 837 9.77 19.52 -31.44
CA ALA A 837 11.11 19.30 -30.89
C ALA A 837 11.09 19.35 -29.36
N ASP A 838 10.35 20.29 -28.77
CA ASP A 838 10.18 20.43 -27.32
C ASP A 838 9.50 19.19 -26.72
N LEU A 839 8.35 18.78 -27.27
CA LEU A 839 7.61 17.60 -26.80
C LEU A 839 8.45 16.31 -26.89
N ARG A 840 9.26 16.18 -27.95
CA ARG A 840 10.17 15.04 -28.10
C ARG A 840 11.27 15.06 -27.04
N THR A 841 11.89 16.21 -26.83
CA THR A 841 12.98 16.38 -25.86
C THR A 841 12.48 16.12 -24.44
N GLU A 842 11.30 16.63 -24.09
CA GLU A 842 10.66 16.39 -22.81
C GLU A 842 10.32 14.91 -22.60
N LYS A 843 9.71 14.26 -23.60
CA LYS A 843 9.41 12.81 -23.53
C LYS A 843 10.68 11.99 -23.36
N GLN A 844 11.73 12.30 -24.13
CA GLN A 844 13.01 11.60 -24.01
C GLN A 844 13.65 11.80 -22.63
N ARG A 845 13.62 13.03 -22.08
CA ARG A 845 14.12 13.33 -20.73
C ARG A 845 13.33 12.55 -19.67
N ASN A 846 12.00 12.52 -19.77
CA ASN A 846 11.15 11.80 -18.81
C ASN A 846 11.40 10.29 -18.88
N ASP A 847 11.53 9.72 -20.08
CA ASP A 847 11.88 8.30 -20.28
C ASP A 847 13.28 7.97 -19.73
N GLU A 848 14.25 8.88 -19.85
CA GLU A 848 15.59 8.71 -19.29
C GLU A 848 15.56 8.69 -17.76
N ILE A 849 14.86 9.64 -17.13
CA ILE A 849 14.70 9.70 -15.67
C ILE A 849 14.01 8.43 -15.15
N LEU A 850 12.93 7.98 -15.79
CA LEU A 850 12.20 6.78 -15.37
C LEU A 850 13.03 5.49 -15.45
N ARG A 851 14.00 5.42 -16.36
CA ARG A 851 14.87 4.24 -16.54
C ARG A 851 16.13 4.27 -15.69
N ASN A 852 16.65 5.46 -15.42
CA ASN A 852 17.97 5.64 -14.83
C ASN A 852 17.95 6.21 -13.43
N THR A 853 16.83 6.69 -12.89
CA THR A 853 16.76 7.29 -11.56
C THR A 853 15.72 6.55 -10.72
N CYS A 854 16.07 6.22 -9.47
CA CYS A 854 15.15 5.57 -8.54
C CYS A 854 14.00 6.54 -8.17
N PHE A 855 12.76 6.04 -8.17
CA PHE A 855 11.56 6.85 -7.93
C PHE A 855 11.52 7.47 -6.52
N ILE A 856 12.02 6.76 -5.51
CA ILE A 856 11.96 7.18 -4.11
C ILE A 856 13.22 7.99 -3.75
N CYS A 857 14.39 7.36 -3.72
CA CYS A 857 15.61 8.02 -3.26
C CYS A 857 16.26 8.97 -4.27
N SER A 858 15.78 9.00 -5.52
CA SER A 858 16.35 9.86 -6.59
C SER A 858 17.83 9.57 -6.92
N LEU A 859 18.36 8.41 -6.52
CA LEU A 859 19.70 7.97 -6.92
C LEU A 859 19.71 7.45 -8.37
N ASP A 860 20.79 7.75 -9.07
CA ASP A 860 21.00 7.25 -10.43
C ASP A 860 21.45 5.80 -10.45
N ARG A 861 21.11 5.09 -11.52
CA ARG A 861 21.50 3.71 -11.83
C ARG A 861 23.01 3.51 -11.77
N LYS A 862 23.77 4.55 -12.16
CA LYS A 862 25.24 4.56 -12.12
C LYS A 862 25.81 4.41 -10.71
N SER A 863 25.08 4.83 -9.68
CA SER A 863 25.51 4.72 -8.27
C SER A 863 25.58 3.27 -7.78
N PHE A 864 24.89 2.35 -8.47
CA PHE A 864 24.85 0.92 -8.15
C PHE A 864 25.81 0.08 -9.02
N ASP A 865 26.51 0.70 -9.97
CA ASP A 865 27.49 0.00 -10.79
C ASP A 865 28.67 -0.45 -9.92
N ASN A 866 29.13 -1.70 -10.11
CA ASN A 866 30.18 -2.34 -9.32
C ASN A 866 29.87 -2.54 -7.81
N LYS A 867 28.59 -2.43 -7.41
CA LYS A 867 28.11 -2.75 -6.05
C LYS A 867 27.51 -4.16 -5.99
N HIS A 868 27.32 -4.69 -4.79
CA HIS A 868 26.73 -6.04 -4.60
C HIS A 868 25.22 -6.08 -4.92
N VAL A 869 24.55 -4.93 -4.83
CA VAL A 869 23.11 -4.78 -5.10
C VAL A 869 22.92 -4.14 -6.47
N THR A 870 22.11 -4.76 -7.33
CA THR A 870 21.79 -4.20 -8.64
C THR A 870 20.72 -3.12 -8.54
N PHE A 871 20.70 -2.17 -9.48
CA PHE A 871 19.63 -1.15 -9.54
C PHE A 871 18.23 -1.78 -9.65
N GLU A 872 18.08 -2.89 -10.39
CA GLU A 872 16.80 -3.59 -10.55
C GLU A 872 16.35 -4.26 -9.24
N ASP A 873 17.27 -4.83 -8.47
CA ASP A 873 16.95 -5.37 -7.14
C ASP A 873 16.57 -4.24 -6.17
N HIS A 874 17.29 -3.12 -6.23
CA HIS A 874 17.02 -1.94 -5.40
C HIS A 874 15.59 -1.42 -5.60
N ILE A 875 15.16 -1.16 -6.84
CA ILE A 875 13.81 -0.63 -7.12
C ILE A 875 12.67 -1.64 -6.88
N ARG A 876 12.96 -2.95 -6.89
CA ARG A 876 11.93 -3.99 -6.72
C ARG A 876 11.75 -4.45 -5.28
N LYS A 877 12.85 -4.54 -4.52
CA LYS A 877 12.87 -5.09 -3.15
C LYS A 877 12.94 -4.00 -2.08
N VAL A 878 13.87 -3.05 -2.25
CA VAL A 878 14.19 -2.04 -1.22
C VAL A 878 13.33 -0.79 -1.39
N HIS A 879 13.43 -0.13 -2.54
CA HIS A 879 12.70 1.11 -2.87
C HIS A 879 11.56 0.86 -3.87
N ASN A 880 10.73 -0.14 -3.57
CA ASN A 880 9.49 -0.34 -4.30
C ASN A 880 8.46 0.71 -3.87
N MET A 881 8.08 1.60 -4.78
CA MET A 881 7.14 2.69 -4.46
C MET A 881 5.78 2.21 -3.91
N TRP A 882 5.32 1.02 -4.32
CA TRP A 882 4.04 0.49 -3.88
C TRP A 882 4.10 0.01 -2.43
N ASN A 883 5.26 -0.45 -1.96
CA ASN A 883 5.43 -0.81 -0.55
C ASN A 883 5.22 0.42 0.34
N TYR A 884 5.67 1.61 -0.05
CA TYR A 884 5.37 2.84 0.70
C TYR A 884 3.88 3.16 0.74
N VAL A 885 3.14 2.93 -0.35
CA VAL A 885 1.67 3.06 -0.35
C VAL A 885 1.05 2.03 0.59
N TYR A 886 1.49 0.77 0.55
CA TYR A 886 0.97 -0.27 1.44
C TYR A 886 1.22 0.04 2.90
N PHE A 887 2.38 0.63 3.22
CA PHE A 887 2.69 1.09 4.57
C PHE A 887 1.80 2.26 5.01
N MET A 888 1.55 3.24 4.14
CA MET A 888 0.61 4.33 4.44
C MET A 888 -0.84 3.81 4.60
N VAL A 889 -1.24 2.79 3.85
CA VAL A 889 -2.53 2.09 4.04
C VAL A 889 -2.57 1.37 5.37
N LEU A 890 -1.50 0.66 5.76
CA LEU A 890 -1.38 -0.02 7.05
C LEU A 890 -1.61 0.97 8.20
N ILE A 891 -0.89 2.10 8.21
CA ILE A 891 -1.06 3.14 9.23
C ILE A 891 -2.51 3.64 9.29
N LYS A 892 -3.19 3.79 8.15
CA LYS A 892 -4.57 4.28 8.11
C LYS A 892 -5.63 3.27 8.58
N VAL A 893 -5.33 1.97 8.55
CA VAL A 893 -6.29 0.90 8.91
C VAL A 893 -6.02 0.36 10.32
N LYS A 894 -4.76 0.34 10.75
CA LYS A 894 -4.33 -0.18 12.05
C LYS A 894 -4.68 0.78 13.18
N ASP A 895 -5.03 0.24 14.35
CA ASP A 895 -5.34 1.04 15.54
C ASP A 895 -4.09 1.79 16.03
N PRO A 896 -4.18 3.09 16.35
CA PRO A 896 -3.06 3.87 16.87
C PRO A 896 -2.38 3.31 18.13
N THR A 897 -3.07 2.57 19.00
CA THR A 897 -2.45 1.99 20.20
C THR A 897 -1.55 0.79 19.90
N GLU A 898 -1.68 0.20 18.70
CA GLU A 898 -0.89 -0.96 18.29
C GLU A 898 0.33 -0.61 17.41
N TYR A 899 0.55 0.68 17.15
CA TYR A 899 1.66 1.12 16.31
C TYR A 899 3.01 0.73 16.90
N THR A 900 3.89 0.20 16.05
CA THR A 900 5.31 0.04 16.38
C THR A 900 5.99 1.41 16.51
N GLY A 901 7.18 1.47 17.11
CA GLY A 901 7.92 2.73 17.27
C GLY A 901 8.09 3.50 15.96
N PRO A 902 8.59 2.86 14.88
CA PRO A 902 8.67 3.45 13.55
C PRO A 902 7.31 3.82 12.94
N GLU A 903 6.26 3.01 13.15
CA GLU A 903 4.91 3.32 12.65
C GLU A 903 4.35 4.59 13.28
N SER A 904 4.46 4.75 14.60
CA SER A 904 4.05 5.95 15.34
C SER A 904 4.79 7.20 14.85
N TYR A 905 6.10 7.09 14.64
CA TYR A 905 6.91 8.17 14.08
C TYR A 905 6.43 8.58 12.68
N VAL A 906 6.23 7.61 11.78
CA VAL A 906 5.75 7.93 10.43
C VAL A 906 4.32 8.47 10.44
N HIS A 907 3.45 7.97 11.31
CA HIS A 907 2.10 8.51 11.50
C HIS A 907 2.15 10.01 11.85
N GLU A 908 2.97 10.39 12.84
CA GLU A 908 3.16 11.80 13.22
C GLU A 908 3.66 12.65 12.04
N MET A 909 4.64 12.14 11.29
CA MET A 909 5.19 12.84 10.12
C MET A 909 4.13 13.03 9.02
N ILE A 910 3.25 12.05 8.80
CA ILE A 910 2.12 12.13 7.86
C ILE A 910 1.11 13.18 8.31
N GLU A 911 0.76 13.22 9.60
CA GLU A 911 -0.17 14.23 10.17
C GLU A 911 0.40 15.66 10.02
N GLN A 912 1.70 15.82 10.25
CA GLN A 912 2.42 17.09 10.09
C GLN A 912 2.67 17.46 8.61
N ARG A 913 2.33 16.57 7.66
CA ARG A 913 2.66 16.67 6.23
C ARG A 913 4.16 16.88 5.97
N ASN A 914 4.99 16.29 6.82
CA ASN A 914 6.44 16.29 6.66
C ASN A 914 6.88 15.04 5.88
N LEU A 915 7.65 15.24 4.80
CA LEU A 915 8.13 14.18 3.90
C LEU A 915 9.59 13.78 4.14
N ASP A 916 10.20 14.25 5.23
CA ASP A 916 11.61 13.98 5.55
C ASP A 916 11.87 12.53 5.97
N TRP A 917 10.83 11.76 6.29
CA TRP A 917 10.93 10.34 6.59
C TRP A 917 11.22 9.47 5.36
N PHE A 918 11.01 9.98 4.14
CA PHE A 918 11.40 9.29 2.91
C PHE A 918 12.91 9.38 2.68
N PRO A 919 13.56 8.30 2.19
CA PRO A 919 14.96 8.37 1.83
C PRO A 919 15.19 9.35 0.67
N ARG A 920 16.17 10.24 0.82
CA ARG A 920 16.57 11.21 -0.21
C ARG A 920 18.08 11.12 -0.46
N MET A 921 18.44 10.82 -1.71
CA MET A 921 19.83 10.68 -2.18
C MET A 921 20.69 9.71 -1.36
N ARG A 922 20.07 8.73 -0.68
CA ARG A 922 20.75 7.74 0.16
C ARG A 922 19.96 6.44 0.29
N THR A 923 20.63 5.37 0.69
CA THR A 923 20.05 4.02 0.94
C THR A 923 21.04 3.16 1.72
N MET A 924 20.55 2.25 2.57
CA MET A 924 21.44 1.40 3.38
C MET A 924 22.36 0.52 2.54
N SER A 925 21.90 0.11 1.36
CA SER A 925 22.67 -0.74 0.44
C SER A 925 23.99 -0.11 -0.03
N LEU A 926 24.09 1.22 0.03
CA LEU A 926 25.30 1.97 -0.33
C LEU A 926 26.10 2.40 0.91
N ASP A 927 25.41 2.81 1.98
CA ASP A 927 26.04 3.33 3.22
C ASP A 927 26.91 2.27 3.93
N MET A 928 26.51 0.98 3.92
CA MET A 928 27.29 -0.11 4.52
C MET A 928 28.73 -0.29 3.98
N GLN A 929 29.07 0.31 2.84
CA GLN A 929 30.44 0.31 2.32
C GLN A 929 31.24 1.55 2.73
N ASP A 930 30.57 2.67 2.98
CA ASP A 930 31.22 3.88 3.46
C ASP A 930 31.61 3.73 4.94
N ASP A 931 30.82 3.02 5.75
CA ASP A 931 31.19 2.66 7.14
C ASP A 931 32.48 1.84 7.21
N LYS A 932 32.68 0.88 6.29
CA LYS A 932 33.94 0.12 6.23
C LYS A 932 35.12 1.00 5.89
N LYS A 933 34.91 2.05 5.10
CA LYS A 933 35.95 3.00 4.71
C LYS A 933 36.25 3.96 5.85
N GLU A 934 35.23 4.51 6.51
CA GLU A 934 35.36 5.33 7.71
C GLU A 934 35.99 4.54 8.87
N ASP A 935 35.63 3.27 9.07
CA ASP A 935 36.26 2.39 10.07
C ASP A 935 37.75 2.18 9.83
N ILE A 936 38.17 2.06 8.56
CA ILE A 936 39.58 1.94 8.19
C ILE A 936 40.30 3.27 8.48
N GLU A 937 39.68 4.41 8.15
CA GLU A 937 40.23 5.74 8.43
C GLU A 937 40.31 6.02 9.94
N ASN A 938 39.27 5.69 10.71
CA ASN A 938 39.23 5.80 12.16
C ASN A 938 40.27 4.89 12.84
N ARG A 939 40.48 3.66 12.34
CA ARG A 939 41.60 2.81 12.81
C ARG A 939 42.95 3.40 12.48
N MET A 940 43.13 4.01 11.31
CA MET A 940 44.38 4.70 10.95
C MET A 940 44.65 5.89 11.88
N LEU A 941 43.64 6.72 12.14
CA LEU A 941 43.72 7.85 13.08
C LEU A 941 44.04 7.38 14.50
N LYS A 942 43.40 6.32 14.98
CA LYS A 942 43.67 5.73 16.31
C LYS A 942 45.12 5.25 16.41
N ASN A 943 45.64 4.57 15.38
CA ASN A 943 47.04 4.15 15.34
C ASN A 943 48.00 5.35 15.37
N GLN A 944 47.70 6.43 14.64
CA GLN A 944 48.50 7.66 14.68
C GLN A 944 48.51 8.31 16.06
N MET A 945 47.36 8.33 16.75
CA MET A 945 47.27 8.83 18.13
C MET A 945 48.07 7.98 19.11
N ASP A 946 48.03 6.65 18.97
CA ASP A 946 48.82 5.74 19.83
C ASP A 946 50.32 5.92 19.62
N ASP A 947 50.76 6.14 18.38
CA ASP A 947 52.16 6.42 18.06
C ASP A 947 52.61 7.79 18.59
N ALA A 948 51.76 8.81 18.49
CA ALA A 948 52.01 10.12 19.10
C ALA A 948 52.11 10.02 20.62
N ASN A 949 51.22 9.26 21.27
CA ASN A 949 51.26 9.02 22.71
C ASN A 949 52.52 8.27 23.15
N LYS A 950 52.97 7.27 22.39
CA LYS A 950 54.26 6.60 22.64
C LYS A 950 55.43 7.58 22.50
N ALA A 951 55.44 8.41 21.46
CA ALA A 951 56.49 9.41 21.25
C ALA A 951 56.54 10.43 22.40
N ILE A 952 55.38 10.93 22.86
CA ILE A 952 55.28 11.81 24.03
C ILE A 952 55.84 11.13 25.29
N LYS A 953 55.51 9.85 25.50
CA LYS A 953 55.99 9.09 26.66
C LYS A 953 57.51 8.90 26.61
N THR A 954 58.07 8.59 25.45
CA THR A 954 59.52 8.49 25.25
C THR A 954 60.21 9.83 25.50
N LEU A 955 59.69 10.91 24.92
CA LEU A 955 60.23 12.26 25.10
C LEU A 955 60.16 12.70 26.58
N SER A 956 59.08 12.34 27.28
CA SER A 956 58.94 12.59 28.72
C SER A 956 59.97 11.81 29.54
N MET A 957 60.30 10.57 29.15
CA MET A 957 61.35 9.78 29.80
C MET A 957 62.73 10.38 29.55
N GLU A 958 63.03 10.76 28.30
CA GLU A 958 64.30 11.43 27.94
C GLU A 958 64.47 12.76 28.67
N LEU A 959 63.41 13.57 28.80
CA LEU A 959 63.42 14.82 29.56
C LEU A 959 63.71 14.58 31.05
N ALA A 960 63.12 13.54 31.65
CA ALA A 960 63.38 13.17 33.04
C ALA A 960 64.83 12.72 33.24
N GLU A 961 65.38 11.98 32.28
CA GLU A 961 66.77 11.52 32.32
C GLU A 961 67.76 12.70 32.13
N LEU A 962 67.47 13.63 31.23
CA LEU A 962 68.23 14.86 31.06
C LEU A 962 68.20 15.73 32.32
N GLN A 963 67.05 15.90 32.96
CA GLN A 963 66.95 16.61 34.24
C GLN A 963 67.85 15.97 35.32
N LYS A 964 67.86 14.64 35.39
CA LYS A 964 68.72 13.90 36.32
C LYS A 964 70.21 14.11 36.00
N MET A 965 70.60 14.01 34.73
CA MET A 965 71.99 14.27 34.31
C MET A 965 72.44 15.71 34.60
N VAL A 966 71.56 16.70 34.42
CA VAL A 966 71.86 18.11 34.75
C VAL A 966 72.04 18.29 36.26
N LEU A 967 71.20 17.66 37.07
CA LEU A 967 71.32 17.66 38.53
C LEU A 967 72.62 17.00 39.00
N ASP A 968 72.97 15.85 38.43
CA ASP A 968 74.21 15.13 38.74
C ASP A 968 75.44 15.93 38.31
N THR A 969 75.42 16.57 37.14
CA THR A 969 76.48 17.47 36.68
C THR A 969 76.63 18.67 37.61
N ARG A 970 75.52 19.25 38.08
CA ARG A 970 75.53 20.37 39.03
C ARG A 970 76.08 19.96 40.39
N SER A 971 75.75 18.75 40.85
CA SER A 971 76.29 18.13 42.06
C SER A 971 77.80 17.88 41.95
N GLN A 972 78.28 17.33 40.84
CA GLN A 972 79.71 17.17 40.56
C GLN A 972 80.44 18.51 40.52
N LYS A 973 79.85 19.54 39.89
CA LYS A 973 80.42 20.89 39.84
C LYS A 973 80.49 21.54 41.21
N HIS A 974 79.48 21.35 42.07
CA HIS A 974 79.54 21.74 43.49
C HIS A 974 80.66 21.02 44.25
N ARG A 975 80.84 19.73 43.98
CA ARG A 975 81.88 18.91 44.61
C ARG A 975 83.29 19.32 44.19
N MET A 976 83.48 19.68 42.91
CA MET A 976 84.73 20.27 42.39
C MET A 976 85.01 21.65 42.96
N ASN A 977 83.99 22.51 43.10
CA ASN A 977 84.14 23.82 43.73
C ASN A 977 84.49 23.71 45.23
N PHE A 978 84.03 22.66 45.93
CA PHE A 978 84.42 22.38 47.32
C PHE A 978 85.88 21.94 47.45
N LEU A 979 86.42 21.23 46.45
CA LEU A 979 87.82 20.78 46.42
C LEU A 979 88.80 21.89 46.00
N GLN A 980 88.31 22.98 45.39
CA GLN A 980 89.11 24.12 44.95
C GLN A 980 89.21 25.27 45.97
N ASN A 981 88.69 25.12 47.19
CA ASN A 981 88.72 26.19 48.20
C ASN A 981 89.59 25.84 49.42
N PRO A 982 90.93 26.06 49.39
CA PRO A 982 91.77 26.02 50.57
C PRO A 982 91.79 27.42 51.21
N ALA A 983 90.96 27.63 52.24
CA ALA A 983 91.09 28.79 53.13
C ALA A 983 91.19 28.31 54.58
N MET A 984 92.40 27.96 54.99
CA MET A 984 92.83 28.02 56.40
C MET A 984 93.87 29.13 56.51
N PRO A 985 93.55 30.26 57.17
CA PRO A 985 94.52 31.28 57.51
C PRO A 985 95.37 30.82 58.72
N ASN A 986 96.68 31.00 58.60
CA ASN A 986 97.65 30.85 59.68
C ASN A 986 97.52 32.01 60.71
N PRO A 987 98.10 31.86 61.92
CA PRO A 987 97.55 32.40 63.16
C PRO A 987 98.10 33.79 63.56
N LEU A 988 97.35 34.44 64.46
CA LEU A 988 97.79 35.39 65.51
C LEU A 988 98.53 36.67 65.08
N ASN A 989 97.83 37.82 65.16
CA ASN A 989 98.21 38.93 66.06
C ASN A 989 97.18 40.07 66.06
N THR A 990 96.80 40.47 67.29
CA THR A 990 96.16 41.73 67.77
C THR A 990 94.83 42.17 67.20
#